data_AF-A0A1T2XJG7-F1
#
_entry.id   AF-A0A1T2XJG7-F1
#
_cell.length_a   1.000
_cell.length_b   1.000
_cell.length_c   1.000
_cell.angle_alpha   90.00
_cell.angle_beta   90.00
_cell.angle_gamma   90.00
#
_symmetry.space_group_name_H-M   'P 1'
#
loop_
_entity.id
_entity.type
_entity.pdbx_description
1 polymer ?
#
loop_
_entity_poly.entity_id
_entity_poly.type
_entity_poly.pdbx_seq_one_letter_code
_entity_poly.pdbx_strand_id
1 'polypeptide(L)'
;MNKLTFTKKMTVSTIAISMLAVSLGGLPLSQKGFAEKLNFIQTVNAADVSPLSASLFEQIKKWYAALAAGGPQDVQDVISLRDELAQFDWIANKELIDPIWKKVIAKLPANIDQAELKASLSRLIKAIGSIQSMADIEALRTNPEFRATLKLIAAAVGDENLKMDDLLVFLFGDGGSREGLEGKVSSKLSKMSVMQLIQLIGNSKGITEIVLQAMDQQLREPDVYKISSILKKLDISSKDIRTLVMNLQAKLKKGDAALQALSFAYLRSSTQASTEISENGRQHVYHLKMFGVDIPSFVLKWSKVSGSEHVTVYSSGMVTIPEGVQSGSAVIQAKLVSPNGGPAKVIFEKEVTLTDTSAPEENVFPVAEYLKRLEKIRIALVAGGSTDVNSVLKLRDEIMGLDLGKNQALIDPIWKPIAKKLPSSVDQAELKRNLLQMMQAIGSLPFDVEASQLESIRANPEYRATLKTIAKVAGVPTLTVDDILIMMFGDGKAHGGVEATVRNTLASMSSKELAKVLNSKNTLAIIQSTALAKVLNDTKGYTLSKALSNLGVKPADVATVIHQVKDKLKHEESAFKALSAAFVRSETESTVKISDHGRQHLYGLTVQGVELPSSSLKWKKVSGSKDVKVDSNGKVTISKKVATGTAVIQASLDNFLGGSSKVIFEKEITLVNDDAANDPKVLIQNILKSFEGKLADIKKRFDATTIDSEKVQFILEVIQAGNDSFEQINKVEGPKGLKNEAINKVKKQVNEMINVIIDSLMKF
;
A
#
# COMPACT_ATOMS: atom_id res chain seq x y z
N MET A 1 -56.64 47.70 43.25
CA MET A 1 -56.42 46.24 43.18
C MET A 1 -56.53 45.85 41.71
N ASN A 2 -55.46 45.38 41.08
CA ASN A 2 -55.02 43.98 40.98
C ASN A 2 -55.98 43.17 40.07
N LYS A 3 -55.56 42.58 38.94
CA LYS A 3 -54.19 42.26 38.45
C LYS A 3 -53.99 42.71 36.99
N LEU A 4 -52.76 43.09 36.63
CA LEU A 4 -52.28 43.01 35.24
C LEU A 4 -51.76 41.59 34.97
N THR A 5 -51.95 41.08 33.75
CA THR A 5 -51.22 39.91 33.23
C THR A 5 -50.62 40.20 31.84
N PHE A 6 -49.49 40.90 31.86
CA PHE A 6 -48.39 40.67 30.91
C PHE A 6 -48.00 39.17 30.93
N THR A 7 -47.33 38.54 29.95
CA THR A 7 -46.36 38.94 28.89
C THR A 7 -46.33 37.78 27.85
N LYS A 8 -46.21 37.97 26.51
CA LYS A 8 -44.98 37.95 25.65
C LYS A 8 -44.27 36.53 25.62
N LYS A 9 -43.07 36.17 25.10
CA LYS A 9 -41.84 36.77 24.51
C LYS A 9 -40.95 35.70 23.77
N MET A 10 -40.16 36.08 22.73
CA MET A 10 -38.75 35.66 22.39
C MET A 10 -38.32 34.34 21.66
N THR A 11 -37.48 34.47 20.59
CA THR A 11 -36.06 33.98 20.41
C THR A 11 -35.36 34.39 19.08
N VAL A 12 -34.03 34.67 19.02
CA VAL A 12 -33.16 34.43 17.82
C VAL A 12 -31.65 34.21 18.12
N SER A 13 -31.19 34.59 19.31
CA SER A 13 -29.77 34.85 19.63
C SER A 13 -28.75 33.74 19.40
N THR A 14 -29.18 32.50 19.19
CA THR A 14 -28.31 31.36 18.83
C THR A 14 -27.46 31.62 17.62
N ILE A 15 -28.10 32.06 16.54
CA ILE A 15 -27.54 32.03 15.19
C ILE A 15 -26.17 32.75 15.18
N ALA A 16 -26.12 33.96 15.74
CA ALA A 16 -24.92 34.75 15.99
C ALA A 16 -23.76 34.04 16.74
N ILE A 17 -24.08 33.31 17.83
CA ILE A 17 -23.07 32.68 18.68
C ILE A 17 -22.60 31.36 18.07
N SER A 18 -23.54 30.60 17.52
CA SER A 18 -23.28 29.41 16.72
C SER A 18 -22.25 29.67 15.64
N MET A 19 -22.23 30.87 15.06
CA MET A 19 -21.28 31.24 14.00
C MET A 19 -19.86 31.46 14.52
N LEU A 20 -19.70 32.07 15.69
CA LEU A 20 -18.41 32.05 16.38
C LEU A 20 -18.01 30.63 16.73
N ALA A 21 -18.85 29.86 17.42
CA ALA A 21 -18.50 28.50 17.85
C ALA A 21 -18.21 27.52 16.70
N VAL A 22 -18.88 27.67 15.56
CA VAL A 22 -18.65 26.84 14.36
C VAL A 22 -17.36 27.24 13.66
N SER A 23 -17.16 28.54 13.37
CA SER A 23 -15.92 29.01 12.75
C SER A 23 -14.70 28.89 13.68
N LEU A 24 -14.91 28.87 14.99
CA LEU A 24 -13.88 28.81 16.03
C LEU A 24 -13.87 27.50 16.85
N GLY A 25 -14.53 26.45 16.36
CA GLY A 25 -14.72 25.23 17.15
C GLY A 25 -15.40 24.04 16.46
N GLY A 26 -15.91 24.14 15.24
CA GLY A 26 -16.62 23.03 14.57
C GLY A 26 -15.78 21.82 14.12
N LEU A 27 -14.49 21.72 14.51
CA LEU A 27 -13.55 20.73 13.96
C LEU A 27 -13.46 19.45 14.82
N PRO A 28 -13.68 18.24 14.28
CA PRO A 28 -13.72 17.03 15.07
C PRO A 28 -12.32 16.51 15.41
N LEU A 29 -12.01 16.29 16.70
CA LEU A 29 -10.62 16.11 17.17
C LEU A 29 -10.24 14.67 17.58
N SER A 30 -11.19 13.72 17.60
CA SER A 30 -10.96 12.37 18.12
C SER A 30 -10.45 11.40 17.04
N GLN A 31 -9.13 11.19 16.95
CA GLN A 31 -8.56 10.16 16.08
C GLN A 31 -8.99 8.74 16.44
N LYS A 32 -9.04 8.39 17.75
CA LYS A 32 -9.38 7.02 18.18
C LYS A 32 -10.79 6.63 17.74
N GLY A 33 -11.78 7.48 18.04
CA GLY A 33 -13.16 7.26 17.63
C GLY A 33 -13.39 7.36 16.11
N PHE A 34 -12.45 7.92 15.34
CA PHE A 34 -12.52 8.02 13.88
C PHE A 34 -12.06 6.73 13.20
N ALA A 35 -10.90 6.20 13.60
CA ALA A 35 -10.38 4.93 13.08
C ALA A 35 -11.29 3.74 13.45
N GLU A 36 -11.75 3.67 14.70
CA GLU A 36 -12.67 2.61 15.14
C GLU A 36 -14.01 2.69 14.38
N LYS A 37 -14.61 3.88 14.25
CA LYS A 37 -15.91 4.01 13.56
C LYS A 37 -15.82 3.80 12.05
N LEU A 38 -14.69 4.05 11.39
CA LEU A 38 -14.53 3.69 9.97
C LEU A 38 -14.62 2.17 9.74
N ASN A 39 -14.15 1.34 10.67
CA ASN A 39 -14.36 -0.11 10.62
C ASN A 39 -15.81 -0.52 10.94
N PHE A 40 -16.58 0.28 11.69
CA PHE A 40 -17.99 0.00 12.00
C PHE A 40 -19.00 0.59 10.98
N ILE A 41 -18.58 1.48 10.07
CA ILE A 41 -19.48 2.16 9.12
C ILE A 41 -19.64 1.39 7.79
N GLN A 42 -18.85 0.34 7.53
CA GLN A 42 -19.06 -0.52 6.34
C GLN A 42 -20.38 -1.34 6.38
N THR A 43 -21.11 -1.37 7.50
CA THR A 43 -22.36 -2.12 7.67
C THR A 43 -23.60 -1.25 7.92
N VAL A 44 -23.51 0.07 7.75
CA VAL A 44 -24.67 0.98 7.75
C VAL A 44 -24.94 1.47 6.33
N ASN A 45 -26.19 1.39 5.87
CA ASN A 45 -26.55 1.73 4.49
C ASN A 45 -26.15 3.16 4.12
N ALA A 46 -25.38 3.31 3.04
CA ALA A 46 -24.98 4.61 2.49
C ALA A 46 -26.14 5.46 1.91
N ALA A 47 -27.39 4.94 1.96
CA ALA A 47 -28.59 5.59 1.43
C ALA A 47 -29.19 6.68 2.34
N ASP A 48 -28.98 6.59 3.67
CA ASP A 48 -29.62 7.49 4.65
C ASP A 48 -28.78 8.74 4.99
N VAL A 49 -27.57 8.85 4.43
CA VAL A 49 -26.66 9.98 4.65
C VAL A 49 -27.03 11.12 3.70
N SER A 50 -27.68 12.16 4.22
CA SER A 50 -28.08 13.36 3.45
C SER A 50 -26.88 13.96 2.70
N PRO A 51 -26.98 14.27 1.38
CA PRO A 51 -25.87 14.80 0.58
C PRO A 51 -25.19 16.02 1.20
N LEU A 52 -25.96 16.85 1.91
CA LEU A 52 -25.48 18.02 2.65
C LEU A 52 -24.37 17.70 3.67
N SER A 53 -24.43 16.50 4.26
CA SER A 53 -23.49 16.07 5.31
C SER A 53 -22.16 15.55 4.74
N ALA A 54 -22.12 15.11 3.47
CA ALA A 54 -20.91 14.58 2.85
C ALA A 54 -19.92 15.69 2.43
N SER A 55 -20.41 16.74 1.75
CA SER A 55 -19.62 17.91 1.37
C SER A 55 -19.11 18.67 2.60
N LEU A 56 -20.00 18.87 3.58
CA LEU A 56 -19.67 19.44 4.89
C LEU A 56 -18.60 18.63 5.64
N PHE A 57 -18.72 17.30 5.67
CA PHE A 57 -17.79 16.42 6.35
C PHE A 57 -16.37 16.50 5.78
N GLU A 58 -16.20 16.46 4.46
CA GLU A 58 -14.86 16.52 3.85
C GLU A 58 -14.19 17.90 4.07
N GLN A 59 -14.95 19.00 4.03
CA GLN A 59 -14.44 20.33 4.37
C GLN A 59 -14.03 20.42 5.85
N ILE A 60 -14.85 19.90 6.77
CA ILE A 60 -14.56 19.83 8.21
C ILE A 60 -13.32 18.97 8.51
N LYS A 61 -13.20 17.81 7.86
CA LYS A 61 -12.05 16.88 7.93
C LYS A 61 -10.78 17.53 7.40
N LYS A 62 -10.87 18.29 6.30
CA LYS A 62 -9.76 19.07 5.72
C LYS A 62 -9.25 20.14 6.69
N TRP A 63 -10.14 20.87 7.36
CA TRP A 63 -9.76 21.81 8.42
C TRP A 63 -9.16 21.13 9.65
N TYR A 64 -9.66 19.96 10.06
CA TYR A 64 -9.06 19.23 11.18
C TYR A 64 -7.64 18.75 10.86
N ALA A 65 -7.43 18.12 9.70
CA ALA A 65 -6.11 17.73 9.24
C ALA A 65 -5.15 18.93 9.19
N ALA A 66 -5.64 20.09 8.73
CA ALA A 66 -4.89 21.33 8.79
C ALA A 66 -4.60 21.78 10.24
N LEU A 67 -5.57 21.77 11.16
CA LEU A 67 -5.33 22.15 12.56
C LEU A 67 -4.29 21.25 13.23
N ALA A 68 -4.38 19.94 13.03
CA ALA A 68 -3.40 18.97 13.55
C ALA A 68 -1.97 19.24 13.04
N ALA A 69 -1.83 19.60 11.77
CA ALA A 69 -0.56 20.04 11.16
C ALA A 69 -0.05 21.41 11.67
N GLY A 70 -0.78 22.08 12.56
CA GLY A 70 -0.28 23.22 13.34
C GLY A 70 0.54 22.83 14.58
N GLY A 71 0.46 21.55 14.98
CA GLY A 71 1.08 21.01 16.19
C GLY A 71 0.10 20.94 17.38
N PRO A 72 0.51 20.29 18.49
CA PRO A 72 -0.39 19.97 19.60
C PRO A 72 -0.96 21.20 20.32
N GLN A 73 -0.24 22.33 20.34
CA GLN A 73 -0.73 23.56 20.96
C GLN A 73 -1.92 24.15 20.20
N ASP A 74 -1.88 24.18 18.85
CA ASP A 74 -2.99 24.69 18.02
C ASP A 74 -4.27 23.89 18.28
N VAL A 75 -4.14 22.57 18.45
CA VAL A 75 -5.25 21.69 18.83
C VAL A 75 -5.73 21.97 20.26
N GLN A 76 -4.81 22.12 21.22
CA GLN A 76 -5.14 22.34 22.64
C GLN A 76 -5.78 23.71 22.91
N ASP A 77 -5.38 24.77 22.20
CA ASP A 77 -5.99 26.09 22.33
C ASP A 77 -7.47 26.04 21.91
N VAL A 78 -7.76 25.32 20.83
CA VAL A 78 -9.12 25.10 20.32
C VAL A 78 -9.96 24.20 21.23
N ILE A 79 -9.37 23.17 21.86
CA ILE A 79 -10.05 22.39 22.92
C ILE A 79 -10.40 23.32 24.08
N SER A 80 -9.43 24.12 24.54
CA SER A 80 -9.59 25.01 25.70
C SER A 80 -10.72 26.04 25.51
N LEU A 81 -10.94 26.55 24.29
CA LEU A 81 -12.10 27.41 23.99
C LEU A 81 -13.43 26.64 24.03
N ARG A 82 -13.49 25.40 23.56
CA ARG A 82 -14.72 24.59 23.63
C ARG A 82 -15.07 24.20 25.06
N ASP A 83 -14.07 23.91 25.89
CA ASP A 83 -14.29 23.65 27.32
C ASP A 83 -14.79 24.91 28.03
N GLU A 84 -14.24 26.10 27.70
CA GLU A 84 -14.75 27.39 28.20
C GLU A 84 -16.20 27.65 27.73
N LEU A 85 -16.53 27.40 26.46
CA LEU A 85 -17.89 27.54 25.92
C LEU A 85 -18.88 26.51 26.50
N ALA A 86 -18.43 25.29 26.77
CA ALA A 86 -19.23 24.25 27.41
C ALA A 86 -19.46 24.54 28.90
N GLN A 87 -18.54 25.23 29.58
CA GLN A 87 -18.70 25.68 30.96
C GLN A 87 -19.37 27.06 31.08
N PHE A 88 -19.58 27.77 29.96
CA PHE A 88 -20.13 29.12 29.96
C PHE A 88 -21.57 29.19 30.46
N ASP A 89 -21.81 29.98 31.51
CA ASP A 89 -23.14 30.21 32.06
C ASP A 89 -23.90 31.29 31.27
N TRP A 90 -24.68 30.83 30.30
CA TRP A 90 -25.61 31.62 29.49
C TRP A 90 -26.80 32.21 30.26
N ILE A 91 -27.10 31.72 31.47
CA ILE A 91 -28.18 32.21 32.33
C ILE A 91 -27.68 33.33 33.26
N ALA A 92 -26.45 33.24 33.75
CA ALA A 92 -25.78 34.35 34.41
C ALA A 92 -25.47 35.50 33.44
N ASN A 93 -24.94 35.18 32.25
CA ASN A 93 -24.55 36.15 31.20
C ASN A 93 -25.70 36.46 30.22
N LYS A 94 -26.94 36.42 30.71
CA LYS A 94 -28.17 36.53 29.90
C LYS A 94 -28.34 37.87 29.18
N GLU A 95 -27.59 38.90 29.60
CA GLU A 95 -27.53 40.23 29.00
C GLU A 95 -26.86 40.25 27.63
N LEU A 96 -25.95 39.29 27.35
CA LEU A 96 -25.28 39.16 26.06
C LEU A 96 -26.30 38.98 24.93
N ILE A 97 -27.26 38.08 25.15
CA ILE A 97 -28.28 37.71 24.17
C ILE A 97 -29.50 38.66 24.17
N ASP A 98 -29.61 39.54 25.16
CA ASP A 98 -30.80 40.38 25.37
C ASP A 98 -31.14 41.37 24.24
N PRO A 99 -30.20 41.99 23.49
CA PRO A 99 -30.57 42.88 22.37
C PRO A 99 -31.40 42.18 21.29
N ILE A 100 -30.97 40.98 20.89
CA ILE A 100 -31.64 40.13 19.91
C ILE A 100 -32.92 39.51 20.49
N TRP A 101 -32.79 38.93 21.69
CA TRP A 101 -33.88 38.30 22.43
C TRP A 101 -35.03 39.33 22.58
N LYS A 102 -34.74 40.59 22.93
CA LYS A 102 -35.72 41.70 22.99
C LYS A 102 -36.55 41.91 21.73
N LYS A 103 -36.00 41.72 20.51
CA LYS A 103 -36.76 41.93 19.27
C LYS A 103 -37.81 40.86 19.05
N VAL A 104 -37.45 39.60 19.30
CA VAL A 104 -38.39 38.48 19.14
C VAL A 104 -39.38 38.36 20.30
N ILE A 105 -39.25 39.19 21.36
CA ILE A 105 -40.39 39.44 22.27
C ILE A 105 -41.65 39.70 21.45
N ALA A 106 -41.54 40.65 20.51
CA ALA A 106 -42.67 41.32 19.88
C ALA A 106 -43.37 40.47 18.81
N LYS A 107 -42.99 39.20 18.68
CA LYS A 107 -43.41 38.29 17.61
C LYS A 107 -43.87 36.92 18.13
N LEU A 108 -43.58 36.55 19.38
CA LEU A 108 -44.10 35.30 19.96
C LEU A 108 -45.57 35.42 20.42
N PRO A 109 -46.36 34.33 20.27
CA PRO A 109 -47.62 34.15 20.98
C PRO A 109 -47.46 34.20 22.51
N ALA A 110 -48.49 34.66 23.21
CA ALA A 110 -48.47 34.84 24.66
C ALA A 110 -48.59 33.54 25.49
N ASN A 111 -48.83 32.40 24.83
CA ASN A 111 -48.97 31.08 25.46
C ASN A 111 -47.68 30.24 25.46
N ILE A 112 -46.53 30.82 25.11
CA ILE A 112 -45.23 30.14 25.08
C ILE A 112 -44.45 30.44 26.36
N ASP A 113 -43.85 29.41 26.98
CA ASP A 113 -42.94 29.59 28.11
C ASP A 113 -41.63 30.26 27.63
N GLN A 114 -41.49 31.52 28.04
CA GLN A 114 -40.39 32.41 27.71
C GLN A 114 -39.09 32.04 28.43
N ALA A 115 -39.20 31.46 29.62
CA ALA A 115 -38.07 31.13 30.47
C ALA A 115 -37.45 29.82 30.01
N GLU A 116 -38.29 28.79 29.79
CA GLU A 116 -37.83 27.53 29.23
C GLU A 116 -37.32 27.70 27.79
N LEU A 117 -37.97 28.51 26.96
CA LEU A 117 -37.45 28.81 25.63
C LEU A 117 -36.12 29.59 25.67
N LYS A 118 -35.85 30.44 26.69
CA LYS A 118 -34.50 31.03 26.89
C LYS A 118 -33.48 29.95 27.28
N ALA A 119 -33.88 29.01 28.14
CA ALA A 119 -33.02 27.94 28.63
C ALA A 119 -32.70 26.88 27.57
N SER A 120 -33.68 26.50 26.73
CA SER A 120 -33.46 25.64 25.57
C SER A 120 -32.60 26.35 24.53
N LEU A 121 -32.82 27.65 24.30
CA LEU A 121 -31.92 28.39 23.40
C LEU A 121 -30.48 28.40 23.90
N SER A 122 -30.29 28.62 25.20
CA SER A 122 -28.98 28.60 25.84
C SER A 122 -28.30 27.23 25.74
N ARG A 123 -29.08 26.14 25.81
CA ARG A 123 -28.60 24.77 25.53
C ARG A 123 -28.21 24.58 24.06
N LEU A 124 -29.02 25.06 23.11
CA LEU A 124 -28.70 25.00 21.67
C LEU A 124 -27.46 25.83 21.31
N ILE A 125 -27.32 27.03 21.89
CA ILE A 125 -26.10 27.85 21.83
C ILE A 125 -24.90 27.04 22.28
N LYS A 126 -24.97 26.45 23.49
CA LYS A 126 -23.89 25.69 24.09
C LYS A 126 -23.53 24.42 23.31
N ALA A 127 -24.52 23.70 22.79
CA ALA A 127 -24.31 22.50 21.98
C ALA A 127 -23.59 22.79 20.66
N ILE A 128 -23.96 23.89 19.97
CA ILE A 128 -23.21 24.36 18.80
C ILE A 128 -21.85 24.93 19.23
N GLY A 129 -21.79 25.51 20.43
CA GLY A 129 -20.61 25.88 21.21
C GLY A 129 -19.54 24.80 21.34
N SER A 130 -19.95 23.53 21.38
CA SER A 130 -19.12 22.42 21.86
C SER A 130 -19.07 21.22 20.92
N ILE A 131 -19.24 21.41 19.60
CA ILE A 131 -19.15 20.32 18.61
C ILE A 131 -17.72 19.75 18.60
N GLN A 132 -17.54 18.43 18.71
CA GLN A 132 -16.23 17.75 18.71
C GLN A 132 -16.14 16.54 17.77
N SER A 133 -17.23 16.19 17.08
CA SER A 133 -17.36 14.98 16.27
C SER A 133 -18.56 15.06 15.31
N MET A 134 -18.61 14.17 14.32
CA MET A 134 -19.83 13.93 13.53
C MET A 134 -21.00 13.44 14.38
N ALA A 135 -20.74 12.79 15.53
CA ALA A 135 -21.80 12.38 16.45
C ALA A 135 -22.45 13.60 17.13
N ASP A 136 -21.71 14.69 17.36
CA ASP A 136 -22.26 15.93 17.92
C ASP A 136 -23.05 16.72 16.88
N ILE A 137 -22.61 16.73 15.62
CA ILE A 137 -23.37 17.29 14.50
C ILE A 137 -24.68 16.50 14.29
N GLU A 138 -24.63 15.17 14.36
CA GLU A 138 -25.84 14.35 14.22
C GLU A 138 -26.74 14.44 15.45
N ALA A 139 -26.19 14.52 16.67
CA ALA A 139 -26.95 14.79 17.89
C ALA A 139 -27.64 16.16 17.81
N LEU A 140 -26.95 17.21 17.35
CA LEU A 140 -27.53 18.51 17.06
C LEU A 140 -28.66 18.41 16.02
N ARG A 141 -28.42 17.67 14.92
CA ARG A 141 -29.39 17.48 13.83
C ARG A 141 -30.63 16.70 14.26
N THR A 142 -30.50 15.77 15.21
CA THR A 142 -31.58 14.87 15.66
C THR A 142 -32.29 15.30 16.93
N ASN A 143 -31.66 16.11 17.79
CA ASN A 143 -32.20 16.49 19.10
C ASN A 143 -33.62 17.12 18.97
N PRO A 144 -34.65 16.53 19.60
CA PRO A 144 -36.04 16.99 19.49
C PRO A 144 -36.28 18.33 20.18
N GLU A 145 -35.57 18.63 21.28
CA GLU A 145 -35.63 19.92 21.98
C GLU A 145 -35.18 21.05 21.04
N PHE A 146 -34.04 20.86 20.37
CA PHE A 146 -33.46 21.86 19.46
C PHE A 146 -34.31 22.06 18.21
N ARG A 147 -34.88 20.97 17.67
CA ARG A 147 -35.87 21.02 16.57
C ARG A 147 -37.15 21.76 16.96
N ALA A 148 -37.71 21.46 18.14
CA ALA A 148 -38.91 22.12 18.66
C ALA A 148 -38.66 23.62 18.88
N THR A 149 -37.54 23.97 19.51
CA THR A 149 -37.09 25.35 19.69
C THR A 149 -36.98 26.06 18.34
N LEU A 150 -36.22 25.56 17.35
CA LEU A 150 -36.16 26.21 16.03
C LEU A 150 -37.53 26.36 15.35
N LYS A 151 -38.45 25.40 15.46
CA LYS A 151 -39.80 25.50 14.88
C LYS A 151 -40.64 26.60 15.55
N LEU A 152 -40.67 26.67 16.88
CA LEU A 152 -41.44 27.68 17.64
C LEU A 152 -41.05 29.12 17.25
N ILE A 153 -39.79 29.30 16.89
CA ILE A 153 -39.18 30.60 16.56
C ILE A 153 -39.52 31.04 15.14
N ALA A 154 -39.46 30.11 14.19
CA ALA A 154 -39.83 30.38 12.81
C ALA A 154 -41.35 30.61 12.68
N ALA A 155 -42.16 29.89 13.46
CA ALA A 155 -43.61 30.06 13.55
C ALA A 155 -44.02 31.48 14.03
N ALA A 156 -43.20 32.14 14.85
CA ALA A 156 -43.37 33.54 15.28
C ALA A 156 -43.52 34.54 14.12
N VAL A 157 -43.05 34.17 12.93
CA VAL A 157 -43.06 34.97 11.71
C VAL A 157 -43.62 34.20 10.51
N GLY A 158 -44.52 33.26 10.79
CA GLY A 158 -45.26 32.51 9.77
C GLY A 158 -44.40 31.60 8.91
N ASP A 159 -43.33 31.02 9.46
CA ASP A 159 -42.54 29.97 8.81
C ASP A 159 -42.51 28.72 9.69
N GLU A 160 -43.38 27.76 9.43
CA GLU A 160 -43.42 26.51 10.20
C GLU A 160 -42.39 25.46 9.75
N ASN A 161 -41.59 25.76 8.71
CA ASN A 161 -40.84 24.76 7.95
C ASN A 161 -39.31 24.95 8.06
N LEU A 162 -38.84 25.62 9.12
CA LEU A 162 -37.42 25.67 9.48
C LEU A 162 -36.96 24.32 10.07
N LYS A 163 -35.88 23.77 9.50
CA LYS A 163 -35.20 22.55 9.95
C LYS A 163 -33.79 22.88 10.46
N MET A 164 -33.17 21.97 11.21
CA MET A 164 -31.75 22.12 11.59
C MET A 164 -30.85 22.16 10.35
N ASP A 165 -31.18 21.41 9.30
CA ASP A 165 -30.49 21.42 8.01
C ASP A 165 -30.48 22.83 7.36
N ASP A 166 -31.52 23.65 7.55
CA ASP A 166 -31.53 25.05 7.05
C ASP A 166 -30.53 25.94 7.81
N LEU A 167 -30.24 25.64 9.09
CA LEU A 167 -29.20 26.30 9.87
C LEU A 167 -27.80 25.83 9.43
N LEU A 168 -27.62 24.54 9.13
CA LEU A 168 -26.37 24.00 8.58
C LEU A 168 -26.07 24.59 7.18
N VAL A 169 -27.07 24.68 6.30
CA VAL A 169 -26.96 25.39 5.00
C VAL A 169 -26.54 26.84 5.19
N PHE A 170 -27.10 27.55 6.17
CA PHE A 170 -26.70 28.93 6.44
C PHE A 170 -25.23 29.02 6.90
N LEU A 171 -24.79 28.10 7.78
CA LEU A 171 -23.44 28.11 8.35
C LEU A 171 -22.36 27.76 7.31
N PHE A 172 -22.56 26.68 6.56
CA PHE A 172 -21.53 26.04 5.74
C PHE A 172 -21.86 25.94 4.25
N GLY A 173 -23.07 26.31 3.85
CA GLY A 173 -23.58 26.10 2.50
C GLY A 173 -24.15 24.70 2.28
N ASP A 174 -24.47 24.40 1.02
CA ASP A 174 -24.91 23.05 0.58
C ASP A 174 -23.86 22.29 -0.24
N GLY A 175 -22.69 22.89 -0.46
CA GLY A 175 -21.67 22.38 -1.39
C GLY A 175 -22.00 22.61 -2.86
N GLY A 176 -23.07 23.36 -3.16
CA GLY A 176 -23.51 23.73 -4.50
C GLY A 176 -23.68 25.24 -4.65
N SER A 177 -24.90 25.68 -4.95
CA SER A 177 -25.20 27.09 -5.25
C SER A 177 -25.36 27.99 -4.02
N ARG A 178 -25.48 27.43 -2.81
CA ARG A 178 -25.50 28.20 -1.56
C ARG A 178 -24.16 28.05 -0.87
N GLU A 179 -23.34 29.08 -0.97
CA GLU A 179 -21.99 29.15 -0.39
C GLU A 179 -21.98 29.19 1.16
N GLY A 180 -23.08 29.63 1.79
CA GLY A 180 -23.17 29.80 3.23
C GLY A 180 -22.21 30.85 3.80
N LEU A 181 -22.16 30.95 5.13
CA LEU A 181 -21.29 31.92 5.80
C LEU A 181 -19.81 31.62 5.54
N GLU A 182 -19.41 30.36 5.62
CA GLU A 182 -18.01 29.98 5.36
C GLU A 182 -17.60 30.27 3.92
N GLY A 183 -18.43 29.91 2.94
CA GLY A 183 -18.16 30.25 1.54
C GLY A 183 -18.06 31.77 1.33
N LYS A 184 -18.89 32.59 1.99
CA LYS A 184 -18.75 34.06 1.97
C LYS A 184 -17.46 34.55 2.62
N VAL A 185 -16.99 33.92 3.70
CA VAL A 185 -15.69 34.23 4.32
C VAL A 185 -14.54 33.87 3.35
N SER A 186 -14.57 32.68 2.76
CA SER A 186 -13.63 32.22 1.73
C SER A 186 -13.60 33.16 0.51
N SER A 187 -14.78 33.47 -0.02
CA SER A 187 -15.07 34.39 -1.13
C SER A 187 -14.65 35.83 -0.81
N LYS A 188 -14.54 36.22 0.46
CA LYS A 188 -14.04 37.53 0.88
C LYS A 188 -12.52 37.56 1.06
N LEU A 189 -11.92 36.45 1.50
CA LEU A 189 -10.48 36.29 1.64
C LEU A 189 -9.78 36.12 0.28
N SER A 190 -10.36 35.37 -0.66
CA SER A 190 -9.84 35.23 -2.04
C SER A 190 -9.79 36.54 -2.83
N LYS A 191 -10.55 37.56 -2.40
CA LYS A 191 -10.57 38.91 -2.99
C LYS A 191 -9.59 39.89 -2.32
N MET A 192 -8.82 39.44 -1.32
CA MET A 192 -7.82 40.28 -0.65
C MET A 192 -6.46 40.19 -1.33
N SER A 193 -5.71 41.30 -1.30
CA SER A 193 -4.28 41.23 -1.57
C SER A 193 -3.58 40.39 -0.49
N VAL A 194 -2.46 39.77 -0.85
CA VAL A 194 -1.73 38.89 0.08
C VAL A 194 -1.19 39.67 1.28
N MET A 195 -0.87 40.96 1.13
CA MET A 195 -0.50 41.80 2.29
C MET A 195 -1.66 41.96 3.29
N GLN A 196 -2.91 42.04 2.83
CA GLN A 196 -4.08 42.07 3.72
C GLN A 196 -4.31 40.71 4.38
N LEU A 197 -4.19 39.60 3.64
CA LEU A 197 -4.25 38.24 4.20
C LEU A 197 -3.18 38.01 5.28
N ILE A 198 -1.97 38.54 5.05
CA ILE A 198 -0.85 38.45 5.99
C ILE A 198 -1.06 39.36 7.21
N GLN A 199 -1.67 40.55 7.05
CA GLN A 199 -2.05 41.42 8.16
C GLN A 199 -3.17 40.85 9.07
N LEU A 200 -4.00 39.94 8.54
CA LEU A 200 -4.98 39.19 9.34
C LEU A 200 -4.34 38.15 10.27
N ILE A 201 -3.10 37.74 10.02
CA ILE A 201 -2.41 36.71 10.80
C ILE A 201 -2.15 37.20 12.23
N GLY A 202 -2.69 36.47 13.21
CA GLY A 202 -2.66 36.88 14.63
C GLY A 202 -3.57 38.06 14.97
N ASN A 203 -4.33 38.60 14.01
CA ASN A 203 -5.26 39.72 14.22
C ASN A 203 -6.69 39.20 14.38
N SER A 204 -6.99 38.67 15.57
CA SER A 204 -8.29 38.10 15.95
C SER A 204 -9.46 39.05 15.69
N LYS A 205 -9.27 40.35 15.95
CA LYS A 205 -10.24 41.43 15.67
C LYS A 205 -10.48 41.61 14.18
N GLY A 206 -9.41 41.64 13.37
CA GLY A 206 -9.50 41.72 11.91
C GLY A 206 -10.25 40.53 11.32
N ILE A 207 -9.97 39.31 11.79
CA ILE A 207 -10.64 38.10 11.31
C ILE A 207 -12.11 38.06 11.74
N THR A 208 -12.41 38.49 12.97
CA THR A 208 -13.79 38.70 13.44
C THR A 208 -14.55 39.67 12.53
N GLU A 209 -13.92 40.77 12.10
CA GLU A 209 -14.51 41.72 11.15
C GLU A 209 -14.79 41.09 9.78
N ILE A 210 -13.96 40.15 9.31
CA ILE A 210 -14.23 39.41 8.05
C ILE A 210 -15.48 38.53 8.19
N VAL A 211 -15.60 37.77 9.28
CA VAL A 211 -16.77 36.93 9.57
C VAL A 211 -18.03 37.78 9.72
N LEU A 212 -17.93 38.93 10.40
CA LEU A 212 -19.03 39.89 10.52
C LEU A 212 -19.42 40.53 9.18
N GLN A 213 -18.48 40.86 8.29
CA GLN A 213 -18.86 41.41 6.98
C GLN A 213 -19.46 40.34 6.05
N ALA A 214 -19.06 39.08 6.18
CA ALA A 214 -19.72 37.95 5.51
C ALA A 214 -21.14 37.72 6.07
N MET A 215 -21.34 37.91 7.39
CA MET A 215 -22.66 37.93 8.02
C MET A 215 -23.55 39.05 7.46
N ASP A 216 -23.02 40.28 7.45
CA ASP A 216 -23.71 41.48 6.98
C ASP A 216 -24.13 41.35 5.52
N GLN A 217 -23.44 40.54 4.71
CA GLN A 217 -23.85 40.16 3.37
C GLN A 217 -24.97 39.10 3.40
N GLN A 218 -24.79 37.97 4.09
CA GLN A 218 -25.77 36.87 4.05
C GLN A 218 -27.15 37.26 4.59
N LEU A 219 -27.21 38.14 5.60
CA LEU A 219 -28.47 38.67 6.13
C LEU A 219 -29.26 39.52 5.12
N ARG A 220 -28.61 40.00 4.05
CA ARG A 220 -29.25 40.73 2.94
C ARG A 220 -29.79 39.80 1.85
N GLU A 221 -29.62 38.48 2.00
CA GLU A 221 -30.06 37.45 1.06
C GLU A 221 -31.22 36.60 1.66
N PRO A 222 -32.36 37.21 2.08
CA PRO A 222 -33.46 36.51 2.76
C PRO A 222 -34.17 35.49 1.87
N ASP A 223 -34.11 35.67 0.55
CA ASP A 223 -34.76 34.81 -0.43
C ASP A 223 -33.90 33.58 -0.79
N VAL A 224 -32.63 33.58 -0.37
CA VAL A 224 -31.66 32.47 -0.55
C VAL A 224 -31.59 31.57 0.70
N TYR A 225 -31.69 32.17 1.90
CA TYR A 225 -31.61 31.43 3.17
C TYR A 225 -32.84 31.71 4.05
N LYS A 226 -33.60 30.65 4.41
CA LYS A 226 -34.74 30.77 5.35
C LYS A 226 -34.38 31.48 6.65
N ILE A 227 -33.19 31.18 7.18
CA ILE A 227 -32.64 31.84 8.38
C ILE A 227 -32.56 33.36 8.16
N SER A 228 -32.00 33.86 7.05
CA SER A 228 -32.01 35.30 6.72
C SER A 228 -33.42 35.87 6.61
N SER A 229 -34.37 35.13 6.03
CA SER A 229 -35.79 35.54 5.97
C SER A 229 -36.39 35.71 7.38
N ILE A 230 -36.22 34.70 8.24
CA ILE A 230 -36.74 34.69 9.61
C ILE A 230 -36.11 35.81 10.44
N LEU A 231 -34.79 35.99 10.37
CA LEU A 231 -34.07 37.09 11.03
C LEU A 231 -34.62 38.46 10.63
N LYS A 232 -34.81 38.69 9.31
CA LYS A 232 -35.36 39.93 8.75
C LYS A 232 -36.80 40.19 9.20
N LYS A 233 -37.68 39.17 9.17
CA LYS A 233 -39.07 39.28 9.68
C LYS A 233 -39.12 39.56 11.20
N LEU A 234 -38.09 39.14 11.92
CA LEU A 234 -37.91 39.35 13.36
C LEU A 234 -37.21 40.67 13.72
N ASP A 235 -36.96 41.56 12.74
CA ASP A 235 -36.23 42.84 12.87
C ASP A 235 -34.75 42.69 13.28
N ILE A 236 -34.18 41.48 13.30
CA ILE A 236 -32.78 41.29 13.70
C ILE A 236 -31.83 41.58 12.55
N SER A 237 -30.96 42.55 12.83
CA SER A 237 -29.95 43.07 11.92
C SER A 237 -28.57 42.51 12.22
N SER A 238 -27.65 42.70 11.28
CA SER A 238 -26.22 42.56 11.47
C SER A 238 -25.70 43.25 12.73
N LYS A 239 -26.21 44.45 13.05
CA LYS A 239 -25.78 45.21 14.23
C LYS A 239 -26.08 44.47 15.54
N ASP A 240 -27.24 43.83 15.63
CA ASP A 240 -27.64 43.07 16.82
C ASP A 240 -26.74 41.82 16.99
N ILE A 241 -26.45 41.11 15.89
CA ILE A 241 -25.51 39.97 15.85
C ILE A 241 -24.09 40.39 16.21
N ARG A 242 -23.59 41.48 15.61
CA ARG A 242 -22.28 42.09 15.87
C ARG A 242 -22.11 42.50 17.34
N THR A 243 -23.13 43.09 17.96
CA THR A 243 -23.09 43.43 19.39
C THR A 243 -22.93 42.19 20.26
N LEU A 244 -23.67 41.11 19.99
CA LEU A 244 -23.54 39.85 20.73
C LEU A 244 -22.17 39.18 20.51
N VAL A 245 -21.68 39.12 19.27
CA VAL A 245 -20.35 38.60 18.92
C VAL A 245 -19.24 39.30 19.72
N MET A 246 -19.20 40.63 19.70
CA MET A 246 -18.16 41.40 20.41
C MET A 246 -18.27 41.26 21.94
N ASN A 247 -19.49 41.29 22.49
CA ASN A 247 -19.71 41.17 23.93
C ASN A 247 -19.39 39.77 24.46
N LEU A 248 -19.59 38.72 23.65
CA LEU A 248 -19.19 37.35 23.99
C LEU A 248 -17.66 37.20 23.95
N GLN A 249 -17.00 37.68 22.90
CA GLN A 249 -15.53 37.63 22.81
C GLN A 249 -14.87 38.33 24.00
N ALA A 250 -15.41 39.47 24.44
CA ALA A 250 -14.94 40.18 25.64
C ALA A 250 -15.10 39.42 26.97
N LYS A 251 -15.80 38.26 26.98
CA LYS A 251 -15.99 37.39 28.16
C LYS A 251 -15.16 36.09 28.09
N LEU A 252 -14.60 35.73 26.93
CA LEU A 252 -13.90 34.46 26.69
C LEU A 252 -12.38 34.63 26.80
N LYS A 253 -11.74 33.90 27.72
CA LYS A 253 -10.30 33.98 28.00
C LYS A 253 -9.46 33.14 27.03
N LYS A 254 -10.06 32.16 26.36
CA LYS A 254 -9.41 31.28 25.38
C LYS A 254 -9.67 31.69 23.92
N GLY A 255 -10.50 32.72 23.72
CA GLY A 255 -10.93 33.20 22.40
C GLY A 255 -9.77 33.47 21.44
N ASP A 256 -8.86 34.39 21.79
CA ASP A 256 -7.79 34.85 20.89
C ASP A 256 -6.84 33.74 20.44
N ALA A 257 -6.46 32.81 21.33
CA ALA A 257 -5.55 31.71 21.01
C ALA A 257 -6.19 30.70 20.04
N ALA A 258 -7.42 30.28 20.32
CA ALA A 258 -8.18 29.40 19.43
C ALA A 258 -8.51 30.08 18.08
N LEU A 259 -8.81 31.38 18.10
CA LEU A 259 -8.92 32.22 16.89
C LEU A 259 -7.65 32.14 16.06
N GLN A 260 -6.48 32.35 16.65
CA GLN A 260 -5.20 32.31 15.94
C GLN A 260 -4.91 30.91 15.38
N ALA A 261 -5.10 29.86 16.18
CA ALA A 261 -4.89 28.46 15.76
C ALA A 261 -5.78 28.06 14.57
N LEU A 262 -7.08 28.39 14.63
CA LEU A 262 -8.03 28.07 13.55
C LEU A 262 -7.86 28.96 12.33
N SER A 263 -7.41 30.21 12.50
CA SER A 263 -6.99 31.05 11.39
C SER A 263 -5.85 30.37 10.62
N PHE A 264 -4.80 29.91 11.32
CA PHE A 264 -3.72 29.16 10.66
C PHE A 264 -4.18 27.84 10.06
N ALA A 265 -5.09 27.10 10.70
CA ALA A 265 -5.68 25.89 10.11
C ALA A 265 -6.44 26.21 8.81
N TYR A 266 -7.21 27.29 8.80
CA TYR A 266 -7.98 27.72 7.64
C TYR A 266 -7.06 28.19 6.50
N LEU A 267 -6.06 29.03 6.78
CA LEU A 267 -5.02 29.42 5.81
C LEU A 267 -4.30 28.19 5.23
N ARG A 268 -3.84 27.27 6.08
CA ARG A 268 -3.18 26.02 5.71
C ARG A 268 -4.07 25.13 4.84
N SER A 269 -5.38 25.05 5.14
CA SER A 269 -6.35 24.32 4.30
C SER A 269 -6.61 24.99 2.94
N SER A 270 -6.37 26.30 2.82
CA SER A 270 -6.47 27.07 1.57
C SER A 270 -5.15 27.12 0.79
N THR A 271 -4.05 26.63 1.39
CA THR A 271 -2.70 26.71 0.82
C THR A 271 -2.52 25.63 -0.24
N GLN A 272 -2.25 26.07 -1.46
CA GLN A 272 -1.94 25.22 -2.61
C GLN A 272 -0.49 25.44 -3.01
N ALA A 273 0.20 24.41 -3.48
CA ALA A 273 1.55 24.54 -4.02
C ALA A 273 1.54 24.29 -5.53
N SER A 274 2.12 25.21 -6.30
CA SER A 274 2.60 24.96 -7.66
C SER A 274 4.10 24.71 -7.62
N THR A 275 4.60 23.93 -8.57
CA THR A 275 6.01 23.53 -8.63
C THR A 275 6.53 23.67 -10.04
N GLU A 276 7.57 24.48 -10.22
CA GLU A 276 8.37 24.50 -11.43
C GLU A 276 9.48 23.46 -11.29
N ILE A 277 9.73 22.66 -12.32
CA ILE A 277 10.74 21.58 -12.31
C ILE A 277 11.74 21.90 -13.42
N SER A 278 13.04 21.81 -13.13
CA SER A 278 14.09 22.01 -14.13
C SER A 278 14.05 20.93 -15.22
N GLU A 279 14.58 21.23 -16.41
CA GLU A 279 14.64 20.27 -17.53
C GLU A 279 15.33 18.95 -17.16
N ASN A 280 16.28 19.01 -16.21
CA ASN A 280 17.00 17.86 -15.66
C ASN A 280 16.41 17.32 -14.34
N GLY A 281 15.25 17.79 -13.86
CA GLY A 281 14.53 17.26 -12.69
C GLY A 281 15.23 17.39 -11.32
N ARG A 282 16.51 17.76 -11.31
CA ARG A 282 17.36 17.93 -10.12
C ARG A 282 17.00 19.15 -9.28
N GLN A 283 16.15 20.05 -9.77
CA GLN A 283 15.66 21.24 -9.07
C GLN A 283 14.14 21.36 -9.17
N HIS A 284 13.49 21.52 -8.03
CA HIS A 284 12.07 21.90 -7.91
C HIS A 284 11.97 23.29 -7.26
N VAL A 285 11.17 24.21 -7.80
CA VAL A 285 10.90 25.52 -7.19
C VAL A 285 9.43 25.56 -6.76
N TYR A 286 9.19 25.69 -5.45
CA TYR A 286 7.86 25.68 -4.86
C TYR A 286 7.32 27.09 -4.64
N HIS A 287 6.18 27.37 -5.28
CA HIS A 287 5.40 28.59 -5.09
C HIS A 287 4.11 28.22 -4.35
N LEU A 288 3.72 29.02 -3.36
CA LEU A 288 2.48 28.79 -2.60
C LEU A 288 1.43 29.82 -3.00
N LYS A 289 0.18 29.37 -3.13
CA LYS A 289 -1.01 30.23 -3.29
C LYS A 289 -1.95 30.03 -2.10
N MET A 290 -2.53 31.11 -1.62
CA MET A 290 -3.47 31.15 -0.49
C MET A 290 -4.77 31.77 -0.98
N PHE A 291 -5.87 31.02 -0.93
CA PHE A 291 -7.14 31.36 -1.61
C PHE A 291 -6.99 31.70 -3.11
N GLY A 292 -5.98 31.12 -3.78
CA GLY A 292 -5.66 31.37 -5.19
C GLY A 292 -4.66 32.51 -5.44
N VAL A 293 -4.25 33.27 -4.43
CA VAL A 293 -3.33 34.42 -4.56
C VAL A 293 -1.91 34.04 -4.10
N ASP A 294 -0.89 34.37 -4.90
CA ASP A 294 0.50 33.96 -4.67
C ASP A 294 1.13 34.57 -3.40
N ILE A 295 1.66 33.72 -2.53
CA ILE A 295 2.38 34.12 -1.31
C ILE A 295 3.82 34.52 -1.66
N PRO A 296 4.26 35.76 -1.42
CA PRO A 296 5.64 36.16 -1.66
C PRO A 296 6.64 35.34 -0.82
N SER A 297 7.74 34.93 -1.44
CA SER A 297 8.79 34.15 -0.76
C SER A 297 9.39 34.88 0.44
N PHE A 298 9.39 36.22 0.48
CA PHE A 298 9.95 36.99 1.60
C PHE A 298 9.19 36.85 2.93
N VAL A 299 7.95 36.33 2.94
CA VAL A 299 7.23 35.97 4.18
C VAL A 299 7.26 34.48 4.48
N LEU A 300 7.88 33.67 3.62
CA LEU A 300 8.01 32.23 3.79
C LEU A 300 9.41 31.88 4.32
N LYS A 301 9.45 31.06 5.38
CA LYS A 301 10.67 30.37 5.81
C LYS A 301 10.58 28.90 5.43
N TRP A 302 11.24 28.54 4.34
CA TRP A 302 11.40 27.17 3.88
C TRP A 302 12.50 26.42 4.65
N SER A 303 12.32 25.12 4.85
CA SER A 303 13.28 24.23 5.50
C SER A 303 13.07 22.75 5.14
N LYS A 304 14.16 21.97 5.09
CA LYS A 304 14.11 20.50 5.14
C LYS A 304 13.78 20.06 6.58
N VAL A 305 12.84 19.13 6.73
CA VAL A 305 12.47 18.52 8.03
C VAL A 305 13.15 17.17 8.19
N SER A 306 13.16 16.35 7.15
CA SER A 306 13.73 14.99 7.15
C SER A 306 14.06 14.52 5.72
N GLY A 307 14.67 13.34 5.61
CA GLY A 307 15.02 12.69 4.33
C GLY A 307 16.49 12.81 3.96
N SER A 308 16.79 12.56 2.68
CA SER A 308 18.15 12.42 2.13
C SER A 308 19.03 13.63 2.47
N GLU A 309 20.27 13.36 2.86
CA GLU A 309 21.27 14.39 3.15
C GLU A 309 21.56 15.26 1.93
N HIS A 310 21.57 14.66 0.72
CA HIS A 310 21.86 15.33 -0.55
C HIS A 310 20.78 16.35 -0.98
N VAL A 311 19.57 16.30 -0.43
CA VAL A 311 18.52 17.26 -0.77
C VAL A 311 18.74 18.57 0.00
N THR A 312 19.00 19.65 -0.72
CA THR A 312 19.12 21.01 -0.16
C THR A 312 17.82 21.78 -0.36
N VAL A 313 17.40 22.57 0.64
CA VAL A 313 16.21 23.44 0.59
C VAL A 313 16.64 24.88 0.87
N TYR A 314 16.39 25.78 -0.07
CA TYR A 314 16.73 27.21 0.02
C TYR A 314 15.53 28.04 0.50
N SER A 315 15.82 29.22 1.05
CA SER A 315 14.81 30.18 1.52
C SER A 315 13.84 30.67 0.44
N SER A 316 14.19 30.53 -0.84
CA SER A 316 13.33 30.85 -1.99
C SER A 316 12.19 29.87 -2.23
N GLY A 317 12.21 28.68 -1.60
CA GLY A 317 11.34 27.56 -1.98
C GLY A 317 11.95 26.66 -3.05
N MET A 318 13.17 26.95 -3.50
CA MET A 318 13.95 26.04 -4.34
C MET A 318 14.46 24.85 -3.52
N VAL A 319 14.35 23.66 -4.10
CA VAL A 319 14.85 22.38 -3.56
C VAL A 319 15.73 21.75 -4.64
N THR A 320 16.89 21.22 -4.27
CA THR A 320 17.88 20.70 -5.24
C THR A 320 18.60 19.45 -4.77
N ILE A 321 19.03 18.60 -5.72
CA ILE A 321 20.08 17.58 -5.51
C ILE A 321 21.36 17.92 -6.31
N PRO A 322 22.56 17.65 -5.77
CA PRO A 322 23.84 17.94 -6.42
C PRO A 322 24.08 17.01 -7.63
N GLU A 323 25.15 17.30 -8.38
CA GLU A 323 25.46 16.55 -9.60
C GLU A 323 25.99 15.15 -9.28
N GLY A 324 25.63 14.16 -10.10
CA GLY A 324 25.91 12.74 -9.84
C GLY A 324 24.94 12.06 -8.87
N VAL A 325 24.12 12.81 -8.13
CA VAL A 325 23.03 12.24 -7.32
C VAL A 325 21.80 12.03 -8.20
N GLN A 326 21.49 10.76 -8.50
CA GLN A 326 20.43 10.36 -9.42
C GLN A 326 19.01 10.65 -8.89
N SER A 327 18.80 10.57 -7.57
CA SER A 327 17.54 10.93 -6.93
C SER A 327 17.74 11.27 -5.45
N GLY A 328 16.81 12.01 -4.86
CA GLY A 328 16.75 12.28 -3.42
C GLY A 328 15.36 12.72 -2.96
N SER A 329 14.88 12.09 -1.88
CA SER A 329 13.58 12.40 -1.26
C SER A 329 13.76 13.15 0.07
N ALA A 330 12.90 14.12 0.33
CA ALA A 330 12.87 14.87 1.59
C ALA A 330 11.47 15.38 1.95
N VAL A 331 11.19 15.51 3.24
CA VAL A 331 10.04 16.30 3.71
C VAL A 331 10.46 17.76 3.78
N ILE A 332 9.81 18.61 2.99
CA ILE A 332 10.01 20.06 2.99
C ILE A 332 8.82 20.75 3.68
N GLN A 333 9.10 21.87 4.33
CA GLN A 333 8.13 22.61 5.13
C GLN A 333 8.31 24.11 4.90
N ALA A 334 7.21 24.84 4.73
CA ALA A 334 7.17 26.30 4.67
C ALA A 334 6.43 26.84 5.90
N LYS A 335 7.08 27.77 6.61
CA LYS A 335 6.47 28.52 7.71
C LYS A 335 6.16 29.95 7.27
N LEU A 336 4.94 30.41 7.54
CA LEU A 336 4.54 31.80 7.28
C LEU A 336 4.95 32.66 8.48
N VAL A 337 5.69 33.73 8.22
CA VAL A 337 6.19 34.67 9.23
C VAL A 337 5.10 35.72 9.51
N SER A 338 4.75 35.91 10.78
CA SER A 338 3.78 36.93 11.19
C SER A 338 4.38 38.34 11.07
N PRO A 339 3.71 39.30 10.39
CA PRO A 339 4.17 40.69 10.34
C PRO A 339 3.98 41.41 11.68
N ASN A 340 3.03 40.92 12.49
CA ASN A 340 2.59 41.51 13.75
C ASN A 340 3.46 41.05 14.94
N GLY A 341 4.56 40.33 14.66
CA GLY A 341 5.29 39.54 15.65
C GLY A 341 4.61 38.20 15.95
N GLY A 342 5.34 37.29 16.59
CA GLY A 342 4.90 35.93 16.94
C GLY A 342 5.65 34.82 16.20
N PRO A 343 5.51 33.55 16.65
CA PRO A 343 6.23 32.42 16.07
C PRO A 343 5.74 32.11 14.66
N ALA A 344 6.67 31.87 13.73
CA ALA A 344 6.33 31.45 12.37
C ALA A 344 5.71 30.04 12.39
N LYS A 345 4.51 29.91 11.83
CA LYS A 345 3.71 28.67 11.83
C LYS A 345 3.77 27.98 10.47
N VAL A 346 3.79 26.65 10.47
CA VAL A 346 3.73 25.83 9.25
C VAL A 346 2.45 26.13 8.48
N ILE A 347 2.53 26.35 7.18
CA ILE A 347 1.37 26.46 6.27
C ILE A 347 1.39 25.45 5.12
N PHE A 348 2.55 24.85 4.85
CA PHE A 348 2.72 23.81 3.85
C PHE A 348 3.79 22.83 4.35
N GLU A 349 3.53 21.55 4.19
CA GLU A 349 4.47 20.46 4.43
C GLU A 349 4.18 19.36 3.40
N LYS A 350 5.23 18.82 2.77
CA LYS A 350 5.10 17.77 1.75
C LYS A 350 6.38 16.97 1.62
N GLU A 351 6.25 15.66 1.41
CA GLU A 351 7.33 14.84 0.89
C GLU A 351 7.53 15.13 -0.61
N VAL A 352 8.78 15.35 -1.01
CA VAL A 352 9.17 15.62 -2.40
C VAL A 352 10.34 14.72 -2.78
N THR A 353 10.29 14.17 -3.98
CA THR A 353 11.39 13.40 -4.59
C THR A 353 11.86 14.16 -5.81
N LEU A 354 13.16 14.42 -5.88
CA LEU A 354 13.84 14.96 -7.06
C LEU A 354 14.58 13.80 -7.74
N THR A 355 14.66 13.84 -9.07
CA THR A 355 15.27 12.77 -9.88
C THR A 355 15.93 13.41 -11.09
N ASP A 356 17.11 12.94 -11.49
CA ASP A 356 17.77 13.46 -12.69
C ASP A 356 17.06 12.97 -13.96
N THR A 357 16.34 13.87 -14.63
CA THR A 357 15.63 13.63 -15.90
C THR A 357 16.44 14.03 -17.13
N SER A 358 17.74 14.34 -17.00
CA SER A 358 18.61 14.55 -18.15
C SER A 358 18.98 13.24 -18.88
N ALA A 359 18.62 12.09 -18.30
CA ALA A 359 18.43 10.84 -19.04
C ALA A 359 17.09 10.90 -19.81
N PRO A 360 17.09 10.92 -21.16
CA PRO A 360 15.85 10.80 -21.93
C PRO A 360 15.24 9.41 -21.69
N GLU A 361 13.91 9.29 -21.63
CA GLU A 361 13.17 8.05 -21.26
C GLU A 361 13.93 6.76 -21.60
N GLU A 362 14.72 6.28 -20.64
CA GLU A 362 15.63 5.18 -20.92
C GLU A 362 14.81 3.91 -21.15
N ASN A 363 15.34 3.02 -21.98
CA ASN A 363 14.99 1.61 -21.88
C ASN A 363 15.58 1.11 -20.56
N VAL A 364 14.91 1.41 -19.45
CA VAL A 364 15.34 1.06 -18.09
C VAL A 364 15.22 -0.44 -17.93
N PHE A 365 16.31 -1.08 -17.52
CA PHE A 365 16.36 -2.52 -17.32
C PHE A 365 15.41 -2.93 -16.17
N PRO A 366 14.50 -3.89 -16.37
CA PRO A 366 13.53 -4.31 -15.35
C PRO A 366 14.20 -5.16 -14.26
N VAL A 367 14.88 -4.48 -13.33
CA VAL A 367 15.68 -5.10 -12.25
C VAL A 367 14.87 -6.08 -11.42
N ALA A 368 13.63 -5.73 -11.03
CA ALA A 368 12.80 -6.59 -10.18
C ALA A 368 12.40 -7.89 -10.90
N GLU A 369 12.00 -7.80 -12.17
CA GLU A 369 11.61 -8.93 -13.02
C GLU A 369 12.81 -9.79 -13.42
N TYR A 370 14.01 -9.20 -13.55
CA TYR A 370 15.25 -9.93 -13.72
C TYR A 370 15.62 -10.71 -12.46
N LEU A 371 15.68 -10.05 -11.29
CA LEU A 371 16.01 -10.70 -10.02
C LEU A 371 15.01 -11.80 -9.65
N LYS A 372 13.71 -11.60 -9.93
CA LYS A 372 12.67 -12.63 -9.75
C LYS A 372 12.88 -13.86 -10.64
N ARG A 373 13.37 -13.68 -11.87
CA ARG A 373 13.79 -14.80 -12.75
C ARG A 373 15.05 -15.48 -12.23
N LEU A 374 16.05 -14.69 -11.86
CA LEU A 374 17.33 -15.18 -11.35
C LEU A 374 17.15 -15.99 -10.07
N GLU A 375 16.29 -15.56 -9.15
CA GLU A 375 16.01 -16.30 -7.91
C GLU A 375 15.34 -17.66 -8.18
N LYS A 376 14.44 -17.73 -9.16
CA LYS A 376 13.82 -19.00 -9.60
C LYS A 376 14.90 -19.98 -10.08
N ILE A 377 15.91 -19.49 -10.79
CA ILE A 377 17.07 -20.27 -11.26
C ILE A 377 18.03 -20.60 -10.10
N ARG A 378 18.25 -19.68 -9.15
CA ARG A 378 19.13 -19.88 -7.98
C ARG A 378 18.58 -20.96 -7.04
N ILE A 379 17.30 -20.89 -6.69
CA ILE A 379 16.60 -21.94 -5.92
C ILE A 379 16.72 -23.29 -6.63
N ALA A 380 16.49 -23.33 -7.94
CA ALA A 380 16.66 -24.53 -8.73
C ALA A 380 18.13 -25.02 -8.74
N LEU A 381 19.12 -24.13 -8.84
CA LEU A 381 20.55 -24.47 -8.80
C LEU A 381 20.94 -25.11 -7.47
N VAL A 382 20.49 -24.56 -6.34
CA VAL A 382 20.69 -25.15 -5.00
C VAL A 382 20.07 -26.54 -4.90
N ALA A 383 18.87 -26.74 -5.45
CA ALA A 383 18.24 -28.07 -5.57
C ALA A 383 18.97 -29.05 -6.52
N GLY A 384 19.99 -28.58 -7.28
CA GLY A 384 20.93 -29.42 -8.02
C GLY A 384 22.08 -29.99 -7.16
N GLY A 385 22.22 -29.51 -5.93
CA GLY A 385 23.27 -29.91 -5.00
C GLY A 385 24.54 -29.05 -5.08
N SER A 386 25.37 -29.15 -4.04
CA SER A 386 26.55 -28.29 -3.83
C SER A 386 27.59 -28.36 -4.95
N THR A 387 27.70 -29.45 -5.70
CA THR A 387 28.60 -29.56 -6.87
C THR A 387 28.23 -28.60 -7.99
N ASP A 388 26.93 -28.36 -8.23
CA ASP A 388 26.45 -27.47 -9.28
C ASP A 388 26.64 -26.00 -8.87
N VAL A 389 26.30 -25.67 -7.61
CA VAL A 389 26.59 -24.36 -6.99
C VAL A 389 28.10 -24.06 -7.03
N ASN A 390 28.94 -24.99 -6.59
CA ASN A 390 30.41 -24.83 -6.59
C ASN A 390 31.01 -24.72 -8.01
N SER A 391 30.39 -25.32 -9.02
CA SER A 391 30.82 -25.15 -10.41
C SER A 391 30.53 -23.74 -10.90
N VAL A 392 29.33 -23.23 -10.59
CA VAL A 392 28.88 -21.86 -10.86
C VAL A 392 29.77 -20.81 -10.18
N LEU A 393 30.01 -20.95 -8.87
CA LEU A 393 30.83 -20.00 -8.11
C LEU A 393 32.26 -19.92 -8.67
N LYS A 394 32.87 -21.05 -9.03
CA LYS A 394 34.20 -21.07 -9.65
C LYS A 394 34.25 -20.37 -11.00
N LEU A 395 33.21 -20.46 -11.83
CA LEU A 395 33.17 -19.69 -13.08
C LEU A 395 33.07 -18.18 -12.81
N ARG A 396 32.22 -17.76 -11.86
CA ARG A 396 32.14 -16.35 -11.44
C ARG A 396 33.52 -15.84 -10.99
N ASP A 397 34.20 -16.60 -10.15
CA ASP A 397 35.50 -16.24 -9.58
C ASP A 397 36.60 -16.22 -10.66
N GLU A 398 36.57 -17.13 -11.65
CA GLU A 398 37.45 -17.08 -12.82
C GLU A 398 37.19 -15.86 -13.72
N ILE A 399 35.92 -15.46 -13.94
CA ILE A 399 35.56 -14.27 -14.71
C ILE A 399 36.05 -12.98 -14.02
N MET A 400 35.84 -12.88 -12.70
CA MET A 400 36.33 -11.77 -11.89
C MET A 400 37.87 -11.75 -11.77
N GLY A 401 38.51 -12.92 -11.86
CA GLY A 401 39.97 -13.08 -11.84
C GLY A 401 40.69 -12.84 -13.18
N LEU A 402 39.99 -12.44 -14.24
CA LEU A 402 40.61 -12.13 -15.53
C LEU A 402 41.47 -10.84 -15.46
N ASP A 403 42.72 -10.94 -15.91
CA ASP A 403 43.71 -9.87 -15.80
C ASP A 403 43.51 -8.80 -16.88
N LEU A 404 43.16 -7.58 -16.46
CA LEU A 404 42.83 -6.45 -17.35
C LEU A 404 43.99 -5.98 -18.26
N GLY A 405 45.23 -6.41 -18.01
CA GLY A 405 46.36 -6.20 -18.92
C GLY A 405 46.53 -7.38 -19.88
N LYS A 406 46.61 -8.61 -19.33
CA LYS A 406 46.91 -9.83 -20.10
C LYS A 406 45.74 -10.32 -20.95
N ASN A 407 44.49 -9.97 -20.63
CA ASN A 407 43.29 -10.49 -21.28
C ASN A 407 42.62 -9.53 -22.28
N GLN A 408 43.20 -8.36 -22.56
CA GLN A 408 42.64 -7.41 -23.54
C GLN A 408 42.49 -7.98 -24.97
N ALA A 409 43.27 -9.01 -25.32
CA ALA A 409 43.16 -9.69 -26.61
C ALA A 409 41.84 -10.46 -26.78
N LEU A 410 41.14 -10.82 -25.70
CA LEU A 410 39.86 -11.53 -25.77
C LEU A 410 38.73 -10.68 -26.38
N ILE A 411 38.85 -9.35 -26.34
CA ILE A 411 37.88 -8.42 -26.92
C ILE A 411 38.36 -7.79 -28.24
N ASP A 412 39.49 -8.24 -28.80
CA ASP A 412 40.01 -7.73 -30.08
C ASP A 412 39.02 -7.77 -31.25
N PRO A 413 38.16 -8.81 -31.43
CA PRO A 413 37.19 -8.84 -32.53
C PRO A 413 36.21 -7.66 -32.51
N ILE A 414 35.66 -7.29 -31.33
CA ILE A 414 34.76 -6.14 -31.20
C ILE A 414 35.53 -4.81 -31.07
N TRP A 415 36.73 -4.84 -30.50
CA TRP A 415 37.54 -3.63 -30.30
C TRP A 415 38.11 -3.08 -31.61
N LYS A 416 38.57 -3.93 -32.54
CA LYS A 416 39.22 -3.49 -33.78
C LYS A 416 38.33 -2.67 -34.72
N PRO A 417 37.01 -2.93 -34.86
CA PRO A 417 36.09 -2.01 -35.52
C PRO A 417 35.89 -0.69 -34.76
N ILE A 418 35.66 -0.74 -33.45
CA ILE A 418 35.44 0.44 -32.59
C ILE A 418 36.65 1.40 -32.66
N ALA A 419 37.86 0.88 -32.46
CA ALA A 419 39.10 1.65 -32.44
C ALA A 419 39.37 2.43 -33.75
N LYS A 420 38.92 1.92 -34.90
CA LYS A 420 39.03 2.57 -36.21
C LYS A 420 38.11 3.78 -36.38
N LYS A 421 37.15 3.98 -35.47
CA LYS A 421 36.21 5.10 -35.47
C LYS A 421 36.52 6.16 -34.39
N LEU A 422 37.29 5.81 -33.37
CA LEU A 422 37.62 6.71 -32.26
C LEU A 422 38.47 7.91 -32.75
N PRO A 423 38.17 9.15 -32.31
CA PRO A 423 39.06 10.29 -32.48
C PRO A 423 40.44 10.05 -31.82
N SER A 424 41.48 10.69 -32.36
CA SER A 424 42.84 10.64 -31.80
C SER A 424 42.98 11.27 -30.40
N SER A 425 41.96 12.00 -29.94
CA SER A 425 41.88 12.59 -28.59
C SER A 425 41.33 11.63 -27.52
N VAL A 426 41.04 10.36 -27.87
CA VAL A 426 40.51 9.34 -26.94
C VAL A 426 41.64 8.40 -26.54
N ASP A 427 41.86 8.19 -25.24
CA ASP A 427 42.75 7.14 -24.77
C ASP A 427 42.15 5.77 -25.12
N GLN A 428 42.75 5.14 -26.13
CA GLN A 428 42.34 3.85 -26.64
C GLN A 428 42.69 2.68 -25.69
N ALA A 429 43.72 2.81 -24.86
CA ALA A 429 44.11 1.77 -23.91
C ALA A 429 43.18 1.76 -22.70
N GLU A 430 42.85 2.95 -22.16
CA GLU A 430 41.88 3.13 -21.09
C GLU A 430 40.47 2.70 -21.52
N LEU A 431 39.98 3.17 -22.67
CA LEU A 431 38.64 2.80 -23.14
C LEU A 431 38.50 1.29 -23.37
N LYS A 432 39.55 0.63 -23.89
CA LYS A 432 39.59 -0.84 -24.05
C LYS A 432 39.61 -1.57 -22.71
N ARG A 433 40.42 -1.10 -21.75
CA ARG A 433 40.53 -1.65 -20.38
C ARG A 433 39.18 -1.59 -19.67
N ASN A 434 38.53 -0.44 -19.71
CA ASN A 434 37.23 -0.22 -19.08
C ASN A 434 36.10 -1.03 -19.76
N LEU A 435 36.14 -1.18 -21.09
CA LEU A 435 35.22 -2.07 -21.82
C LEU A 435 35.38 -3.53 -21.39
N LEU A 436 36.61 -4.03 -21.25
CA LEU A 436 36.85 -5.39 -20.73
C LEU A 436 36.33 -5.54 -19.28
N GLN A 437 36.59 -4.56 -18.42
CA GLN A 437 36.15 -4.56 -17.02
C GLN A 437 34.63 -4.57 -16.89
N MET A 438 33.93 -3.78 -17.71
CA MET A 438 32.47 -3.81 -17.81
C MET A 438 31.95 -5.18 -18.28
N MET A 439 32.62 -5.83 -19.23
CA MET A 439 32.27 -7.19 -19.68
C MET A 439 32.52 -8.26 -18.60
N GLN A 440 33.55 -8.12 -17.76
CA GLN A 440 33.76 -8.97 -16.59
C GLN A 440 32.62 -8.80 -15.57
N ALA A 441 32.28 -7.55 -15.25
CA ALA A 441 31.22 -7.23 -14.29
C ALA A 441 29.86 -7.77 -14.74
N ILE A 442 29.46 -7.53 -15.99
CA ILE A 442 28.21 -8.04 -16.58
C ILE A 442 28.26 -9.56 -16.74
N GLY A 443 29.42 -10.14 -17.08
CA GLY A 443 29.62 -11.59 -17.17
C GLY A 443 29.50 -12.33 -15.84
N SER A 444 29.74 -11.66 -14.71
CA SER A 444 29.61 -12.22 -13.36
C SER A 444 28.18 -12.22 -12.80
N LEU A 445 27.23 -11.52 -13.46
CA LEU A 445 25.85 -11.36 -13.00
C LEU A 445 25.01 -12.65 -12.84
N PRO A 446 25.15 -13.72 -13.64
CA PRO A 446 24.17 -14.84 -13.64
C PRO A 446 24.15 -15.75 -12.39
N PHE A 447 24.81 -15.39 -11.28
CA PHE A 447 25.29 -16.39 -10.32
C PHE A 447 24.88 -16.17 -8.85
N ASP A 448 24.89 -14.94 -8.30
CA ASP A 448 24.28 -14.60 -7.00
C ASP A 448 24.18 -13.07 -6.83
N VAL A 449 23.35 -12.41 -7.65
CA VAL A 449 23.28 -10.93 -7.71
C VAL A 449 22.18 -10.34 -6.84
N GLU A 450 22.59 -9.38 -6.02
CA GLU A 450 21.68 -8.45 -5.35
C GLU A 450 21.40 -7.20 -6.20
N ALA A 451 20.28 -6.52 -5.95
CA ALA A 451 19.97 -5.22 -6.57
C ALA A 451 21.07 -4.17 -6.32
N SER A 452 21.72 -4.22 -5.15
CA SER A 452 22.86 -3.37 -4.75
C SER A 452 24.06 -3.51 -5.71
N GLN A 453 24.39 -4.74 -6.10
CA GLN A 453 25.50 -5.07 -6.98
C GLN A 453 25.19 -4.71 -8.43
N LEU A 454 23.97 -5.00 -8.89
CA LEU A 454 23.52 -4.62 -10.22
C LEU A 454 23.51 -3.09 -10.36
N GLU A 455 23.03 -2.35 -9.35
CA GLU A 455 23.07 -0.90 -9.35
C GLU A 455 24.51 -0.37 -9.31
N SER A 456 25.41 -1.00 -8.55
CA SER A 456 26.84 -0.63 -8.55
C SER A 456 27.47 -0.73 -9.93
N ILE A 457 27.00 -1.64 -10.79
CA ILE A 457 27.43 -1.77 -12.19
C ILE A 457 26.75 -0.73 -13.09
N ARG A 458 25.44 -0.49 -12.92
CA ARG A 458 24.68 0.55 -13.66
C ARG A 458 25.12 1.98 -13.33
N ALA A 459 25.58 2.22 -12.09
CA ALA A 459 26.02 3.50 -11.57
C ALA A 459 27.52 3.79 -11.78
N ASN A 460 28.31 2.78 -12.14
CA ASN A 460 29.77 2.92 -12.27
C ASN A 460 30.16 4.05 -13.25
N PRO A 461 30.94 5.06 -12.82
CA PRO A 461 31.25 6.22 -13.64
C PRO A 461 32.20 5.91 -14.80
N GLU A 462 33.13 4.96 -14.65
CA GLU A 462 34.04 4.55 -15.73
C GLU A 462 33.28 3.87 -16.88
N TYR A 463 32.31 3.01 -16.58
CA TYR A 463 31.45 2.36 -17.57
C TYR A 463 30.53 3.38 -18.24
N ARG A 464 29.91 4.30 -17.48
CA ARG A 464 29.11 5.40 -18.03
C ARG A 464 29.92 6.30 -18.98
N ALA A 465 31.15 6.68 -18.60
CA ALA A 465 32.06 7.46 -19.46
C ALA A 465 32.51 6.69 -20.72
N THR A 466 32.78 5.39 -20.57
CA THR A 466 33.15 4.48 -21.67
C THR A 466 32.02 4.38 -22.69
N LEU A 467 30.80 4.11 -22.23
CA LEU A 467 29.62 3.99 -23.10
C LEU A 467 29.22 5.33 -23.73
N LYS A 468 29.31 6.45 -23.02
CA LYS A 468 29.10 7.81 -23.57
C LYS A 468 30.08 8.12 -24.70
N THR A 469 31.33 7.67 -24.59
CA THR A 469 32.35 7.81 -25.65
C THR A 469 32.01 6.95 -26.86
N ILE A 470 31.61 5.69 -26.64
CA ILE A 470 31.17 4.76 -27.69
C ILE A 470 29.91 5.28 -28.40
N ALA A 471 28.92 5.78 -27.66
CA ALA A 471 27.66 6.36 -28.18
C ALA A 471 27.91 7.51 -29.17
N LYS A 472 28.73 8.48 -28.73
CA LYS A 472 29.10 9.67 -29.52
C LYS A 472 29.77 9.27 -30.85
N VAL A 473 30.65 8.27 -30.83
CA VAL A 473 31.38 7.81 -32.02
C VAL A 473 30.51 6.91 -32.91
N ALA A 474 29.55 6.19 -32.32
CA ALA A 474 28.55 5.40 -33.04
C ALA A 474 27.40 6.23 -33.65
N GLY A 475 27.27 7.51 -33.30
CA GLY A 475 26.14 8.34 -33.74
C GLY A 475 24.79 7.91 -33.17
N VAL A 476 24.77 7.40 -31.92
CA VAL A 476 23.53 7.18 -31.16
C VAL A 476 23.42 8.22 -30.03
N PRO A 477 22.22 8.68 -29.64
CA PRO A 477 22.08 9.78 -28.67
C PRO A 477 22.64 9.45 -27.29
N THR A 478 22.38 8.23 -26.83
CA THR A 478 22.81 7.66 -25.56
C THR A 478 23.23 6.20 -25.76
N LEU A 479 23.99 5.66 -24.81
CA LEU A 479 24.22 4.22 -24.65
C LEU A 479 24.54 3.99 -23.17
N THR A 480 23.89 3.01 -22.55
CA THR A 480 23.94 2.75 -21.11
C THR A 480 24.21 1.28 -20.81
N VAL A 481 24.45 0.96 -19.54
CA VAL A 481 24.56 -0.43 -19.07
C VAL A 481 23.22 -1.16 -19.32
N ASP A 482 22.09 -0.46 -19.21
CA ASP A 482 20.77 -1.02 -19.42
C ASP A 482 20.54 -1.45 -20.87
N ASP A 483 21.09 -0.73 -21.86
CA ASP A 483 21.07 -1.18 -23.27
C ASP A 483 21.78 -2.52 -23.47
N ILE A 484 22.82 -2.82 -22.66
CA ILE A 484 23.51 -4.12 -22.66
C ILE A 484 22.62 -5.17 -21.98
N LEU A 485 22.08 -4.86 -20.81
CA LEU A 485 21.25 -5.78 -20.02
C LEU A 485 19.94 -6.14 -20.74
N ILE A 486 19.32 -5.19 -21.46
CA ILE A 486 18.13 -5.42 -22.29
C ILE A 486 18.46 -6.24 -23.53
N MET A 487 19.60 -5.98 -24.19
CA MET A 487 20.07 -6.86 -25.27
C MET A 487 20.22 -8.31 -24.80
N MET A 488 20.70 -8.52 -23.56
CA MET A 488 20.89 -9.86 -22.99
C MET A 488 19.60 -10.52 -22.47
N PHE A 489 18.86 -9.86 -21.57
CA PHE A 489 17.78 -10.44 -20.75
C PHE A 489 16.39 -9.80 -20.95
N GLY A 490 16.32 -8.74 -21.76
CA GLY A 490 15.10 -8.06 -22.21
C GLY A 490 14.58 -6.91 -21.35
N ASP A 491 13.70 -6.10 -21.95
CA ASP A 491 13.02 -4.92 -21.37
C ASP A 491 11.75 -5.26 -20.55
N GLY A 492 11.39 -6.54 -20.48
CA GLY A 492 10.16 -7.01 -19.83
C GLY A 492 8.87 -6.72 -20.61
N LYS A 493 8.98 -6.16 -21.82
CA LYS A 493 7.89 -5.69 -22.69
C LYS A 493 8.03 -6.29 -24.09
N ALA A 494 8.55 -5.52 -25.06
CA ALA A 494 8.61 -5.88 -26.48
C ALA A 494 9.98 -6.45 -26.89
N HIS A 495 11.05 -6.03 -26.22
CA HIS A 495 12.43 -6.36 -26.56
C HIS A 495 12.92 -7.46 -25.61
N GLY A 496 12.57 -8.72 -25.89
CA GLY A 496 12.88 -9.86 -25.02
C GLY A 496 14.37 -10.24 -24.90
N GLY A 497 15.27 -9.60 -25.65
CA GLY A 497 16.70 -9.88 -25.64
C GLY A 497 17.07 -11.29 -26.15
N VAL A 498 18.33 -11.65 -25.94
CA VAL A 498 18.86 -12.98 -26.31
C VAL A 498 18.19 -14.08 -25.48
N GLU A 499 17.99 -13.86 -24.18
CA GLU A 499 17.37 -14.84 -23.28
C GLU A 499 15.97 -15.26 -23.76
N ALA A 500 15.02 -14.33 -23.93
CA ALA A 500 13.68 -14.70 -24.38
C ALA A 500 13.70 -15.23 -25.83
N THR A 501 14.63 -14.79 -26.68
CA THR A 501 14.80 -15.38 -28.02
C THR A 501 15.19 -16.86 -27.93
N VAL A 502 16.06 -17.26 -27.00
CA VAL A 502 16.35 -18.68 -26.71
C VAL A 502 15.12 -19.38 -26.13
N ARG A 503 14.48 -18.84 -25.09
CA ARG A 503 13.30 -19.47 -24.46
C ARG A 503 12.17 -19.72 -25.46
N ASN A 504 11.84 -18.73 -26.28
CA ASN A 504 10.80 -18.82 -27.30
C ASN A 504 11.16 -19.83 -28.40
N THR A 505 12.45 -19.96 -28.73
CA THR A 505 12.92 -21.01 -29.65
C THR A 505 12.70 -22.40 -29.05
N LEU A 506 13.03 -22.62 -27.77
CA LEU A 506 12.79 -23.90 -27.08
C LEU A 506 11.28 -24.22 -26.94
N ALA A 507 10.46 -23.23 -26.60
CA ALA A 507 9.01 -23.37 -26.48
C ALA A 507 8.30 -23.71 -27.80
N SER A 508 8.95 -23.40 -28.94
CA SER A 508 8.43 -23.71 -30.29
C SER A 508 8.79 -25.10 -30.83
N MET A 509 9.57 -25.89 -30.08
CA MET A 509 10.06 -27.20 -30.52
C MET A 509 9.08 -28.33 -30.28
N SER A 510 9.16 -29.38 -31.10
CA SER A 510 8.57 -30.67 -30.71
C SER A 510 9.36 -31.32 -29.57
N SER A 511 8.70 -32.21 -28.81
CA SER A 511 9.30 -33.02 -27.74
C SER A 511 10.62 -33.72 -28.15
N LYS A 512 10.70 -34.19 -29.39
CA LYS A 512 11.88 -34.89 -29.93
C LYS A 512 13.05 -33.93 -30.22
N GLU A 513 12.75 -32.71 -30.64
CA GLU A 513 13.76 -31.67 -30.87
C GLU A 513 14.28 -31.11 -29.56
N LEU A 514 13.40 -30.80 -28.60
CA LEU A 514 13.80 -30.36 -27.27
C LEU A 514 14.69 -31.41 -26.58
N ALA A 515 14.32 -32.69 -26.61
CA ALA A 515 15.18 -33.77 -26.11
C ALA A 515 16.55 -33.82 -26.80
N LYS A 516 16.61 -33.62 -28.12
CA LYS A 516 17.88 -33.53 -28.87
C LYS A 516 18.73 -32.34 -28.42
N VAL A 517 18.12 -31.18 -28.12
CA VAL A 517 18.82 -30.00 -27.58
C VAL A 517 19.36 -30.27 -26.17
N LEU A 518 18.53 -30.77 -25.27
CA LEU A 518 18.91 -31.00 -23.86
C LEU A 518 19.99 -32.10 -23.71
N ASN A 519 20.15 -32.97 -24.71
CA ASN A 519 21.19 -33.99 -24.74
C ASN A 519 22.45 -33.58 -25.54
N SER A 520 22.51 -32.34 -26.07
CA SER A 520 23.58 -31.89 -27.00
C SER A 520 24.04 -30.46 -26.74
N LYS A 521 25.23 -30.31 -26.12
CA LYS A 521 25.83 -28.97 -25.89
C LYS A 521 26.02 -28.17 -27.18
N ASN A 522 26.38 -28.84 -28.28
CA ASN A 522 26.56 -28.21 -29.59
C ASN A 522 25.24 -27.64 -30.14
N THR A 523 24.13 -28.36 -29.95
CA THR A 523 22.82 -27.89 -30.47
C THR A 523 22.28 -26.73 -29.65
N LEU A 524 22.46 -26.73 -28.32
CA LEU A 524 22.12 -25.58 -27.48
C LEU A 524 23.00 -24.34 -27.80
N ALA A 525 24.30 -24.54 -28.04
CA ALA A 525 25.21 -23.46 -28.43
C ALA A 525 24.86 -22.83 -29.79
N ILE A 526 24.37 -23.63 -30.75
CA ILE A 526 23.84 -23.12 -32.03
C ILE A 526 22.62 -22.23 -31.78
N ILE A 527 21.65 -22.67 -30.97
CA ILE A 527 20.44 -21.87 -30.65
C ILE A 527 20.82 -20.54 -29.98
N GLN A 528 21.74 -20.56 -29.01
CA GLN A 528 22.24 -19.36 -28.35
C GLN A 528 22.95 -18.41 -29.34
N SER A 529 23.75 -18.95 -30.27
CA SER A 529 24.44 -18.17 -31.30
C SER A 529 23.48 -17.55 -32.31
N THR A 530 22.44 -18.29 -32.73
CA THR A 530 21.37 -17.78 -33.60
C THR A 530 20.54 -16.71 -32.91
N ALA A 531 20.22 -16.89 -31.63
CA ALA A 531 19.50 -15.88 -30.83
C ALA A 531 20.31 -14.59 -30.68
N LEU A 532 21.60 -14.69 -30.35
CA LEU A 532 22.53 -13.56 -30.30
C LEU A 532 22.61 -12.84 -31.65
N ALA A 533 22.76 -13.58 -32.75
CA ALA A 533 22.83 -12.99 -34.09
C ALA A 533 21.52 -12.31 -34.51
N LYS A 534 20.36 -12.84 -34.12
CA LYS A 534 19.05 -12.22 -34.38
C LYS A 534 18.94 -10.87 -33.67
N VAL A 535 19.34 -10.79 -32.39
CA VAL A 535 19.26 -9.56 -31.58
C VAL A 535 20.30 -8.52 -32.02
N LEU A 536 21.52 -8.93 -32.35
CA LEU A 536 22.56 -8.02 -32.85
C LEU A 536 22.28 -7.45 -34.25
N ASN A 537 21.45 -8.13 -35.06
CA ASN A 537 20.99 -7.61 -36.34
C ASN A 537 19.77 -6.67 -36.20
N ASP A 538 19.08 -6.64 -35.06
CA ASP A 538 17.96 -5.73 -34.81
C ASP A 538 18.46 -4.34 -34.34
N THR A 539 18.91 -3.55 -35.31
CA THR A 539 19.36 -2.16 -35.13
C THR A 539 18.21 -1.16 -34.94
N LYS A 540 16.95 -1.64 -34.82
CA LYS A 540 15.77 -0.80 -34.52
C LYS A 540 15.27 -1.01 -33.09
N GLY A 541 15.23 -2.26 -32.62
CA GLY A 541 14.80 -2.62 -31.26
C GLY A 541 15.86 -2.42 -30.17
N TYR A 542 17.16 -2.39 -30.51
CA TYR A 542 18.23 -2.33 -29.51
C TYR A 542 19.27 -1.25 -29.84
N THR A 543 19.44 -0.29 -28.92
CA THR A 543 20.42 0.81 -29.03
C THR A 543 21.85 0.29 -29.19
N LEU A 544 22.20 -0.76 -28.44
CA LEU A 544 23.51 -1.40 -28.51
C LEU A 544 23.77 -2.07 -29.86
N SER A 545 22.80 -2.82 -30.40
CA SER A 545 22.90 -3.42 -31.75
C SER A 545 23.11 -2.35 -32.81
N LYS A 546 22.37 -1.24 -32.74
CA LYS A 546 22.55 -0.07 -33.61
C LYS A 546 23.95 0.55 -33.47
N ALA A 547 24.42 0.75 -32.24
CA ALA A 547 25.72 1.35 -31.97
C ALA A 547 26.88 0.47 -32.49
N LEU A 548 26.84 -0.83 -32.20
CA LEU A 548 27.81 -1.82 -32.68
C LEU A 548 27.83 -1.88 -34.23
N SER A 549 26.65 -1.89 -34.86
CA SER A 549 26.52 -1.89 -36.32
C SER A 549 27.13 -0.64 -36.96
N ASN A 550 26.85 0.55 -36.42
CA ASN A 550 27.42 1.82 -36.89
C ASN A 550 28.96 1.88 -36.73
N LEU A 551 29.50 1.22 -35.70
CA LEU A 551 30.95 1.07 -35.48
C LEU A 551 31.57 -0.04 -36.34
N GLY A 552 30.77 -0.79 -37.11
CA GLY A 552 31.23 -1.86 -38.00
C GLY A 552 31.48 -3.20 -37.31
N VAL A 553 31.03 -3.38 -36.07
CA VAL A 553 31.05 -4.65 -35.34
C VAL A 553 29.91 -5.54 -35.86
N LYS A 554 30.23 -6.80 -36.16
CA LYS A 554 29.29 -7.80 -36.68
C LYS A 554 28.89 -8.80 -35.58
N PRO A 555 27.76 -9.52 -35.73
CA PRO A 555 27.39 -10.60 -34.81
C PRO A 555 28.47 -11.69 -34.66
N ALA A 556 29.22 -11.98 -35.73
CA ALA A 556 30.33 -12.92 -35.71
C ALA A 556 31.51 -12.46 -34.82
N ASP A 557 31.74 -11.14 -34.71
CA ASP A 557 32.81 -10.60 -33.86
C ASP A 557 32.45 -10.79 -32.38
N VAL A 558 31.20 -10.51 -31.99
CA VAL A 558 30.69 -10.74 -30.63
C VAL A 558 30.67 -12.22 -30.29
N ALA A 559 30.26 -13.09 -31.22
CA ALA A 559 30.32 -14.54 -31.04
C ALA A 559 31.76 -15.05 -30.87
N THR A 560 32.73 -14.46 -31.58
CA THR A 560 34.16 -14.78 -31.45
C THR A 560 34.70 -14.39 -30.07
N VAL A 561 34.33 -13.21 -29.53
CA VAL A 561 34.67 -12.81 -28.15
C VAL A 561 34.11 -13.80 -27.14
N ILE A 562 32.84 -14.19 -27.27
CA ILE A 562 32.20 -15.17 -26.37
C ILE A 562 32.93 -16.52 -26.42
N HIS A 563 33.32 -17.00 -27.61
CA HIS A 563 34.10 -18.23 -27.75
C HIS A 563 35.50 -18.11 -27.13
N GLN A 564 36.23 -17.02 -27.38
CA GLN A 564 37.55 -16.77 -26.81
C GLN A 564 37.53 -16.65 -25.27
N VAL A 565 36.47 -16.07 -24.71
CA VAL A 565 36.25 -16.02 -23.26
C VAL A 565 35.90 -17.41 -22.70
N LYS A 566 35.02 -18.18 -23.35
CA LYS A 566 34.70 -19.56 -22.95
C LYS A 566 35.94 -20.45 -22.92
N ASP A 567 36.73 -20.45 -23.99
CA ASP A 567 37.95 -21.26 -24.13
C ASP A 567 39.03 -20.90 -23.09
N LYS A 568 38.97 -19.67 -22.53
CA LYS A 568 39.88 -19.19 -21.50
C LYS A 568 39.48 -19.61 -20.08
N LEU A 569 38.21 -19.96 -19.85
CA LEU A 569 37.63 -20.22 -18.53
C LEU A 569 37.48 -21.73 -18.29
N LYS A 570 38.30 -22.26 -17.39
CA LYS A 570 38.41 -23.72 -17.11
C LYS A 570 37.13 -24.28 -16.49
N HIS A 571 36.36 -23.48 -15.76
CA HIS A 571 35.12 -23.91 -15.12
C HIS A 571 33.84 -23.66 -15.94
N GLU A 572 33.97 -23.17 -17.18
CA GLU A 572 32.84 -22.82 -18.05
C GLU A 572 31.89 -24.00 -18.32
N GLU A 573 32.37 -25.10 -18.88
CA GLU A 573 31.48 -26.21 -19.26
C GLU A 573 30.76 -26.82 -18.05
N SER A 574 31.40 -26.85 -16.88
CA SER A 574 30.79 -27.32 -15.63
C SER A 574 29.68 -26.38 -15.14
N ALA A 575 29.92 -25.06 -15.15
CA ALA A 575 28.94 -24.06 -14.75
C ALA A 575 27.80 -23.92 -15.77
N PHE A 576 28.09 -24.02 -17.07
CA PHE A 576 27.10 -24.01 -18.15
C PHE A 576 26.14 -25.20 -18.03
N LYS A 577 26.66 -26.40 -17.73
CA LYS A 577 25.84 -27.59 -17.45
C LYS A 577 25.02 -27.44 -16.18
N ALA A 578 25.58 -26.84 -15.12
CA ALA A 578 24.86 -26.55 -13.87
C ALA A 578 23.72 -25.54 -14.06
N LEU A 579 23.98 -24.38 -14.68
CA LEU A 579 22.96 -23.38 -15.03
C LEU A 579 21.89 -23.94 -15.96
N SER A 580 22.27 -24.70 -17.00
CA SER A 580 21.30 -25.28 -17.93
C SER A 580 20.39 -26.29 -17.22
N ALA A 581 20.92 -27.09 -16.30
CA ALA A 581 20.12 -27.99 -15.48
C ALA A 581 19.22 -27.22 -14.50
N ALA A 582 19.70 -26.11 -13.92
CA ALA A 582 18.93 -25.25 -13.04
C ALA A 582 17.77 -24.55 -13.77
N PHE A 583 18.00 -24.00 -14.97
CA PHE A 583 16.97 -23.45 -15.84
C PHE A 583 15.94 -24.51 -16.22
N VAL A 584 16.36 -25.68 -16.71
CA VAL A 584 15.42 -26.76 -17.05
C VAL A 584 14.58 -27.15 -15.83
N ARG A 585 15.20 -27.29 -14.64
CA ARG A 585 14.53 -27.61 -13.37
C ARG A 585 13.58 -26.49 -12.90
N SER A 586 13.91 -25.21 -13.10
CA SER A 586 13.01 -24.10 -12.76
C SER A 586 11.80 -24.02 -13.71
N GLU A 587 11.99 -24.40 -14.97
CA GLU A 587 10.95 -24.38 -16.01
C GLU A 587 10.27 -25.74 -16.22
N THR A 588 10.51 -26.72 -15.33
CA THR A 588 9.89 -28.05 -15.36
C THR A 588 8.56 -28.07 -14.61
N GLU A 589 7.48 -28.45 -15.29
CA GLU A 589 6.17 -28.69 -14.70
C GLU A 589 5.79 -30.19 -14.83
N SER A 590 5.00 -30.70 -13.88
CA SER A 590 4.58 -32.11 -13.88
C SER A 590 3.15 -32.29 -14.37
N THR A 591 2.97 -33.04 -15.44
CA THR A 591 1.67 -33.58 -15.83
C THR A 591 1.42 -34.90 -15.10
N VAL A 592 0.17 -35.20 -14.75
CA VAL A 592 -0.18 -36.48 -14.11
C VAL A 592 -1.51 -37.00 -14.66
N LYS A 593 -1.53 -38.29 -15.01
CA LYS A 593 -2.75 -39.04 -15.37
C LYS A 593 -3.03 -40.05 -14.26
N ILE A 594 -4.17 -39.89 -13.58
CA ILE A 594 -4.58 -40.75 -12.47
C ILE A 594 -5.54 -41.83 -13.00
N SER A 595 -5.30 -43.10 -12.63
CA SER A 595 -6.14 -44.25 -13.01
C SER A 595 -6.28 -45.28 -11.89
N ASP A 596 -7.07 -46.33 -12.15
CA ASP A 596 -7.27 -47.48 -11.27
C ASP A 596 -7.79 -47.12 -9.86
N HIS A 597 -8.66 -46.09 -9.77
CA HIS A 597 -9.22 -45.54 -8.53
C HIS A 597 -8.11 -45.01 -7.60
N GLY A 598 -7.38 -44.00 -8.12
CA GLY A 598 -6.27 -43.30 -7.47
C GLY A 598 -4.99 -44.13 -7.23
N ARG A 599 -5.04 -45.46 -7.41
CA ARG A 599 -3.89 -46.35 -7.19
C ARG A 599 -2.73 -46.19 -8.17
N GLN A 600 -2.96 -45.57 -9.33
CA GLN A 600 -1.93 -45.42 -10.36
C GLN A 600 -1.86 -43.97 -10.81
N HIS A 601 -0.67 -43.39 -10.74
CA HIS A 601 -0.37 -42.05 -11.25
C HIS A 601 0.73 -42.20 -12.31
N LEU A 602 0.45 -41.83 -13.56
CA LEU A 602 1.47 -41.75 -14.61
C LEU A 602 1.93 -40.29 -14.75
N TYR A 603 3.18 -40.01 -14.42
CA TYR A 603 3.77 -38.68 -14.50
C TYR A 603 4.49 -38.45 -15.83
N GLY A 604 4.19 -37.31 -16.46
CA GLY A 604 5.00 -36.70 -17.51
C GLY A 604 5.61 -35.39 -17.02
N LEU A 605 6.55 -34.84 -17.77
CA LEU A 605 7.13 -33.52 -17.50
C LEU A 605 7.03 -32.65 -18.74
N THR A 606 6.74 -31.36 -18.56
CA THR A 606 6.84 -30.32 -19.59
C THR A 606 7.94 -29.34 -19.22
N VAL A 607 8.60 -28.75 -20.21
CA VAL A 607 9.55 -27.65 -20.05
C VAL A 607 9.18 -26.54 -21.04
N GLN A 608 8.93 -25.32 -20.55
CA GLN A 608 8.36 -24.24 -21.38
C GLN A 608 7.09 -24.68 -22.16
N GLY A 609 6.25 -25.52 -21.54
CA GLY A 609 5.04 -26.09 -22.13
C GLY A 609 5.25 -27.32 -23.05
N VAL A 610 6.48 -27.62 -23.47
CA VAL A 610 6.80 -28.75 -24.37
C VAL A 610 7.02 -30.02 -23.56
N GLU A 611 6.29 -31.10 -23.85
CA GLU A 611 6.42 -32.40 -23.17
C GLU A 611 7.82 -33.02 -23.42
N LEU A 612 8.49 -33.47 -22.35
CA LEU A 612 9.72 -34.24 -22.44
C LEU A 612 9.41 -35.72 -22.72
N PRO A 613 10.00 -36.34 -23.76
CA PRO A 613 9.80 -37.77 -24.03
C PRO A 613 10.22 -38.62 -22.83
N SER A 614 9.38 -39.59 -22.45
CA SER A 614 9.67 -40.53 -21.35
C SER A 614 11.00 -41.27 -21.54
N SER A 615 11.41 -41.55 -22.78
CA SER A 615 12.71 -42.14 -23.14
C SER A 615 13.93 -41.25 -22.83
N SER A 616 13.73 -39.97 -22.51
CA SER A 616 14.78 -39.04 -22.06
C SER A 616 14.82 -38.91 -20.53
N LEU A 617 13.84 -39.49 -19.83
CA LEU A 617 13.67 -39.40 -18.38
C LEU A 617 14.02 -40.72 -17.69
N LYS A 618 14.76 -40.64 -16.59
CA LYS A 618 14.97 -41.74 -15.65
C LYS A 618 14.23 -41.42 -14.35
N TRP A 619 13.08 -42.08 -14.17
CA TRP A 619 12.29 -41.99 -12.96
C TRP A 619 12.73 -42.99 -11.89
N LYS A 620 12.66 -42.59 -10.62
CA LYS A 620 12.84 -43.47 -9.46
C LYS A 620 12.08 -42.97 -8.24
N LYS A 621 11.89 -43.87 -7.27
CA LYS A 621 11.54 -43.51 -5.90
C LYS A 621 12.79 -43.09 -5.13
N VAL A 622 12.70 -42.05 -4.31
CA VAL A 622 13.77 -41.61 -3.39
C VAL A 622 13.49 -42.09 -1.97
N SER A 623 12.28 -41.88 -1.46
CA SER A 623 11.90 -42.19 -0.07
C SER A 623 10.41 -42.52 0.08
N GLY A 624 9.96 -42.79 1.31
CA GLY A 624 8.56 -43.03 1.66
C GLY A 624 8.10 -44.49 1.55
N SER A 625 6.78 -44.70 1.60
CA SER A 625 6.13 -46.00 1.88
C SER A 625 6.60 -47.13 0.94
N LYS A 626 6.99 -48.27 1.54
CA LYS A 626 7.43 -49.49 0.83
C LYS A 626 6.41 -50.00 -0.20
N ASP A 627 5.14 -49.68 0.00
CA ASP A 627 4.02 -50.13 -0.82
C ASP A 627 3.85 -49.30 -2.10
N VAL A 628 4.52 -48.14 -2.20
CA VAL A 628 4.63 -47.33 -3.41
C VAL A 628 5.77 -47.84 -4.29
N LYS A 629 5.47 -48.20 -5.53
CA LYS A 629 6.44 -48.56 -6.57
C LYS A 629 6.46 -47.51 -7.67
N VAL A 630 7.63 -47.21 -8.22
CA VAL A 630 7.86 -46.29 -9.34
C VAL A 630 8.59 -47.06 -10.44
N ASP A 631 8.11 -47.03 -11.67
CA ASP A 631 8.81 -47.58 -12.84
C ASP A 631 9.68 -46.51 -13.56
N SER A 632 10.47 -46.95 -14.55
CA SER A 632 11.36 -46.07 -15.31
C SER A 632 10.63 -45.01 -16.16
N ASN A 633 9.34 -45.22 -16.43
CA ASN A 633 8.52 -44.40 -17.33
C ASN A 633 7.70 -43.32 -16.58
N GLY A 634 7.84 -43.24 -15.25
CA GLY A 634 7.08 -42.32 -14.41
C GLY A 634 5.74 -42.86 -13.92
N LYS A 635 5.48 -44.17 -14.10
CA LYS A 635 4.29 -44.80 -13.53
C LYS A 635 4.54 -45.14 -12.06
N VAL A 636 3.74 -44.51 -11.20
CA VAL A 636 3.72 -44.76 -9.75
C VAL A 636 2.48 -45.56 -9.40
N THR A 637 2.63 -46.57 -8.53
CA THR A 637 1.54 -47.49 -8.19
C THR A 637 1.54 -47.89 -6.71
N ILE A 638 0.36 -48.12 -6.15
CA ILE A 638 0.14 -48.82 -4.86
C ILE A 638 -0.73 -50.07 -5.06
N SER A 639 -0.61 -51.05 -4.17
CA SER A 639 -1.37 -52.31 -4.28
C SER A 639 -2.86 -52.14 -3.92
N LYS A 640 -3.73 -53.00 -4.46
CA LYS A 640 -5.18 -52.98 -4.18
C LYS A 640 -5.56 -53.09 -2.70
N LYS A 641 -4.66 -53.60 -1.84
CA LYS A 641 -4.88 -53.77 -0.37
C LYS A 641 -4.39 -52.58 0.47
N VAL A 642 -3.81 -51.56 -0.15
CA VAL A 642 -3.19 -50.41 0.53
C VAL A 642 -4.08 -49.19 0.30
N ALA A 643 -4.60 -48.59 1.36
CA ALA A 643 -5.54 -47.46 1.27
C ALA A 643 -4.87 -46.15 0.83
N THR A 644 -3.61 -45.93 1.22
CA THR A 644 -2.81 -44.78 0.78
C THR A 644 -1.32 -45.09 0.83
N GLY A 645 -0.53 -44.41 0.00
CA GLY A 645 0.92 -44.49 0.03
C GLY A 645 1.59 -43.19 -0.42
N THR A 646 2.38 -42.59 0.47
CA THR A 646 3.16 -41.37 0.23
C THR A 646 4.61 -41.72 -0.09
N ALA A 647 5.21 -41.07 -1.09
CA ALA A 647 6.60 -41.25 -1.50
C ALA A 647 7.18 -39.99 -2.16
N VAL A 648 8.48 -39.76 -1.99
CA VAL A 648 9.22 -38.80 -2.84
C VAL A 648 9.64 -39.51 -4.12
N ILE A 649 9.25 -38.95 -5.26
CA ILE A 649 9.67 -39.40 -6.59
C ILE A 649 10.61 -38.38 -7.23
N GLN A 650 11.55 -38.86 -8.04
CA GLN A 650 12.55 -38.04 -8.71
C GLN A 650 12.68 -38.45 -10.18
N ALA A 651 12.78 -37.47 -11.07
CA ALA A 651 13.10 -37.67 -12.48
C ALA A 651 14.44 -37.00 -12.82
N SER A 652 15.26 -37.69 -13.60
CA SER A 652 16.50 -37.14 -14.16
C SER A 652 16.47 -37.17 -15.69
N LEU A 653 16.95 -36.11 -16.34
CA LEU A 653 17.32 -36.17 -17.76
C LEU A 653 18.59 -37.02 -17.90
N ASP A 654 18.58 -37.95 -18.84
CA ASP A 654 19.76 -38.78 -19.13
C ASP A 654 20.68 -38.15 -20.18
N ASN A 655 21.99 -38.41 -20.08
CA ASN A 655 23.01 -37.85 -20.98
C ASN A 655 22.94 -36.31 -21.15
N PHE A 656 22.60 -35.59 -20.07
CA PHE A 656 22.30 -34.15 -20.13
C PHE A 656 23.50 -33.34 -20.65
N LEU A 657 23.29 -32.67 -21.80
CA LEU A 657 24.30 -31.94 -22.57
C LEU A 657 25.60 -32.75 -22.83
N GLY A 658 25.48 -34.05 -23.06
CA GLY A 658 26.63 -34.96 -23.21
C GLY A 658 27.41 -35.13 -21.91
N GLY A 659 26.72 -35.37 -20.80
CA GLY A 659 27.28 -35.48 -19.45
C GLY A 659 26.50 -36.46 -18.57
N SER A 660 26.80 -36.46 -17.27
CA SER A 660 26.04 -37.26 -16.30
C SER A 660 24.57 -36.85 -16.23
N SER A 661 23.69 -37.81 -15.92
CA SER A 661 22.26 -37.57 -15.77
C SER A 661 21.98 -36.48 -14.71
N LYS A 662 21.00 -35.61 -14.96
CA LYS A 662 20.67 -34.46 -14.09
C LYS A 662 19.25 -34.53 -13.58
N VAL A 663 19.07 -34.46 -12.26
CA VAL A 663 17.76 -34.33 -11.60
C VAL A 663 17.09 -33.03 -12.06
N ILE A 664 15.89 -33.11 -12.61
CA ILE A 664 15.10 -31.93 -13.03
C ILE A 664 13.74 -31.84 -12.34
N PHE A 665 13.32 -32.90 -11.65
CA PHE A 665 12.07 -32.93 -10.89
C PHE A 665 12.25 -33.80 -9.65
N GLU A 666 11.81 -33.30 -8.50
CA GLU A 666 11.62 -34.07 -7.27
C GLU A 666 10.36 -33.57 -6.57
N LYS A 667 9.51 -34.48 -6.10
CA LYS A 667 8.26 -34.13 -5.43
C LYS A 667 7.77 -35.24 -4.51
N GLU A 668 7.29 -34.88 -3.33
CA GLU A 668 6.47 -35.78 -2.51
C GLU A 668 5.06 -35.89 -3.12
N ILE A 669 4.61 -37.12 -3.28
CA ILE A 669 3.28 -37.45 -3.81
C ILE A 669 2.60 -38.46 -2.90
N THR A 670 1.27 -38.39 -2.85
CA THR A 670 0.43 -39.38 -2.16
C THR A 670 -0.52 -39.99 -3.17
N LEU A 671 -0.57 -41.32 -3.22
CA LEU A 671 -1.59 -42.08 -3.92
C LEU A 671 -2.66 -42.49 -2.90
N VAL A 672 -3.93 -42.40 -3.29
CA VAL A 672 -5.08 -42.84 -2.50
C VAL A 672 -5.79 -43.92 -3.29
N ASN A 673 -6.14 -45.03 -2.66
CA ASN A 673 -6.83 -46.14 -3.30
C ASN A 673 -8.31 -46.05 -2.93
N ASP A 674 -9.16 -45.46 -3.78
CA ASP A 674 -10.53 -45.13 -3.41
C ASP A 674 -11.32 -46.39 -2.98
N ASP A 675 -11.03 -47.54 -3.59
CA ASP A 675 -11.61 -48.85 -3.24
C ASP A 675 -11.31 -49.28 -1.78
N ALA A 676 -10.20 -48.83 -1.20
CA ALA A 676 -9.73 -49.24 0.13
C ALA A 676 -9.72 -48.09 1.17
N ALA A 677 -9.73 -46.84 0.72
CA ALA A 677 -10.02 -45.68 1.57
C ALA A 677 -11.49 -45.70 2.04
N ASN A 678 -12.39 -46.20 1.18
CA ASN A 678 -13.81 -46.41 1.50
C ASN A 678 -14.12 -47.81 2.06
N ASP A 679 -13.11 -48.63 2.41
CA ASP A 679 -13.36 -49.90 3.12
C ASP A 679 -13.98 -49.59 4.50
N PRO A 680 -15.18 -50.11 4.81
CA PRO A 680 -15.86 -49.85 6.08
C PRO A 680 -15.00 -50.15 7.31
N LYS A 681 -14.11 -51.15 7.20
CA LYS A 681 -13.18 -51.55 8.26
C LYS A 681 -12.04 -50.56 8.45
N VAL A 682 -11.54 -49.96 7.37
CA VAL A 682 -10.50 -48.92 7.43
C VAL A 682 -11.07 -47.62 8.00
N LEU A 683 -12.25 -47.20 7.53
CA LEU A 683 -12.95 -46.03 8.06
C LEU A 683 -13.23 -46.17 9.56
N ILE A 684 -13.78 -47.31 10.00
CA ILE A 684 -14.04 -47.58 11.42
C ILE A 684 -12.74 -47.67 12.24
N GLN A 685 -11.67 -48.26 11.72
CA GLN A 685 -10.36 -48.27 12.41
C GLN A 685 -9.78 -46.86 12.58
N ASN A 686 -9.95 -45.97 11.60
CA ASN A 686 -9.51 -44.57 11.70
C ASN A 686 -10.32 -43.80 12.76
N ILE A 687 -11.63 -44.00 12.83
CA ILE A 687 -12.48 -43.39 13.86
C ILE A 687 -12.08 -43.89 15.26
N LEU A 688 -11.89 -45.20 15.43
CA LEU A 688 -11.42 -45.79 16.69
C LEU A 688 -10.04 -45.23 17.12
N LYS A 689 -9.10 -45.08 16.19
CA LYS A 689 -7.77 -44.52 16.48
C LYS A 689 -7.84 -43.03 16.86
N SER A 690 -8.73 -42.27 16.22
CA SER A 690 -8.99 -40.86 16.57
C SER A 690 -9.59 -40.73 17.98
N PHE A 691 -10.54 -41.60 18.30
CA PHE A 691 -11.14 -41.70 19.63
C PHE A 691 -10.13 -42.08 20.72
N GLU A 692 -9.27 -43.07 20.47
CA GLU A 692 -8.19 -43.45 21.38
C GLU A 692 -7.19 -42.31 21.60
N GLY A 693 -6.91 -41.50 20.57
CA GLY A 693 -6.14 -40.26 20.69
C GLY A 693 -6.81 -39.22 21.59
N LYS A 694 -8.12 -38.98 21.43
CA LYS A 694 -8.89 -38.09 22.32
C LYS A 694 -8.84 -38.57 23.78
N LEU A 695 -9.06 -39.86 24.02
CA LEU A 695 -9.00 -40.42 25.38
C LEU A 695 -7.61 -40.30 26.00
N ALA A 696 -6.54 -40.47 25.24
CA ALA A 696 -5.18 -40.32 25.74
C ALA A 696 -4.86 -38.87 26.17
N ASP A 697 -5.37 -37.86 25.45
CA ASP A 697 -5.21 -36.46 25.86
C ASP A 697 -6.07 -36.11 27.08
N ILE A 698 -7.32 -36.56 27.13
CA ILE A 698 -8.20 -36.39 28.31
C ILE A 698 -7.57 -37.04 29.54
N LYS A 699 -7.04 -38.27 29.42
CA LYS A 699 -6.30 -38.97 30.50
C LYS A 699 -5.14 -38.12 31.02
N LYS A 700 -4.33 -37.57 30.11
CA LYS A 700 -3.16 -36.74 30.42
C LYS A 700 -3.54 -35.42 31.12
N ARG A 701 -4.64 -34.79 30.71
CA ARG A 701 -5.18 -33.59 31.37
C ARG A 701 -5.73 -33.91 32.75
N PHE A 702 -6.51 -35.00 32.88
CA PHE A 702 -7.04 -35.50 34.15
C PHE A 702 -5.94 -35.88 35.16
N ASP A 703 -4.91 -36.61 34.74
CA ASP A 703 -3.80 -37.03 35.61
C ASP A 703 -2.94 -35.85 36.12
N ALA A 704 -3.05 -34.68 35.48
CA ALA A 704 -2.40 -33.43 35.90
C ALA A 704 -3.29 -32.51 36.76
N THR A 705 -4.59 -32.82 36.88
CA THR A 705 -5.58 -31.97 37.55
C THR A 705 -5.73 -32.38 39.03
N THR A 706 -5.54 -31.40 39.93
CA THR A 706 -5.79 -31.57 41.37
C THR A 706 -7.21 -31.17 41.79
N ILE A 707 -7.95 -30.44 40.96
CA ILE A 707 -9.24 -29.82 41.31
C ILE A 707 -10.41 -30.74 40.94
N ASP A 708 -11.25 -31.12 41.91
CA ASP A 708 -12.31 -32.11 41.69
C ASP A 708 -13.44 -31.64 40.74
N SER A 709 -13.73 -30.33 40.67
CA SER A 709 -14.68 -29.79 39.68
C SER A 709 -14.18 -29.95 38.23
N GLU A 710 -12.86 -29.88 38.01
CA GLU A 710 -12.25 -30.16 36.72
C GLU A 710 -12.25 -31.67 36.42
N LYS A 711 -12.03 -32.52 37.44
CA LYS A 711 -12.18 -33.98 37.30
C LYS A 711 -13.57 -34.38 36.82
N VAL A 712 -14.63 -33.77 37.37
CA VAL A 712 -16.01 -33.97 36.92
C VAL A 712 -16.22 -33.53 35.45
N GLN A 713 -15.60 -32.42 35.03
CA GLN A 713 -15.70 -31.94 33.64
C GLN A 713 -15.15 -32.96 32.62
N PHE A 714 -14.09 -33.71 32.96
CA PHE A 714 -13.57 -34.75 32.06
C PHE A 714 -14.56 -35.90 31.82
N ILE A 715 -15.50 -36.19 32.74
CA ILE A 715 -16.57 -37.18 32.51
C ILE A 715 -17.42 -36.75 31.29
N LEU A 716 -17.76 -35.46 31.19
CA LEU A 716 -18.50 -34.91 30.06
C LEU A 716 -17.69 -34.96 28.76
N GLU A 717 -16.39 -34.65 28.81
CA GLU A 717 -15.51 -34.75 27.63
C GLU A 717 -15.37 -36.19 27.11
N VAL A 718 -15.27 -37.18 28.01
CA VAL A 718 -15.22 -38.61 27.66
C VAL A 718 -16.53 -39.08 27.02
N ILE A 719 -17.67 -38.70 27.60
CA ILE A 719 -19.00 -39.01 27.05
C ILE A 719 -19.16 -38.38 25.66
N GLN A 720 -18.77 -37.11 25.49
CA GLN A 720 -18.85 -36.43 24.19
C GLN A 720 -17.94 -37.10 23.15
N ALA A 721 -16.69 -37.42 23.49
CA ALA A 721 -15.79 -38.14 22.59
C ALA A 721 -16.35 -39.52 22.18
N GLY A 722 -17.04 -40.21 23.10
CA GLY A 722 -17.75 -41.46 22.82
C GLY A 722 -18.92 -41.27 21.85
N ASN A 723 -19.75 -40.25 22.07
CA ASN A 723 -20.91 -39.92 21.23
C ASN A 723 -20.47 -39.49 19.81
N ASP A 724 -19.48 -38.61 19.69
CA ASP A 724 -18.86 -38.21 18.41
C ASP A 724 -18.48 -39.43 17.56
N SER A 725 -17.85 -40.41 18.23
CA SER A 725 -17.28 -41.60 17.60
C SER A 725 -18.35 -42.63 17.25
N PHE A 726 -19.37 -42.76 18.10
CA PHE A 726 -20.58 -43.54 17.83
C PHE A 726 -21.32 -43.01 16.60
N GLU A 727 -21.52 -41.69 16.49
CA GLU A 727 -22.11 -41.08 15.29
C GLU A 727 -21.30 -41.35 14.03
N GLN A 728 -19.97 -41.17 14.09
CA GLN A 728 -19.08 -41.40 12.96
C GLN A 728 -19.10 -42.88 12.51
N ILE A 729 -19.04 -43.84 13.43
CA ILE A 729 -19.13 -45.29 13.10
C ILE A 729 -20.49 -45.63 12.46
N ASN A 730 -21.58 -45.00 12.91
CA ASN A 730 -22.89 -45.20 12.30
C ASN A 730 -23.00 -44.63 10.88
N LYS A 731 -22.32 -43.50 10.58
CA LYS A 731 -22.31 -42.84 9.26
C LYS A 731 -21.49 -43.56 8.20
N VAL A 732 -20.50 -44.39 8.57
CA VAL A 732 -19.79 -45.27 7.63
C VAL A 732 -20.76 -46.28 7.01
N GLU A 733 -20.85 -46.40 5.68
CA GLU A 733 -21.63 -47.50 5.07
C GLU A 733 -20.92 -48.85 5.29
N GLY A 734 -21.65 -49.94 5.55
CA GLY A 734 -21.02 -51.26 5.74
C GLY A 734 -21.74 -52.23 6.71
N PRO A 735 -21.15 -53.42 6.95
CA PRO A 735 -21.79 -54.50 7.70
C PRO A 735 -22.13 -54.13 9.15
N LYS A 736 -23.38 -54.38 9.57
CA LYS A 736 -23.87 -54.06 10.93
C LYS A 736 -23.02 -54.69 12.05
N GLY A 737 -22.53 -55.92 11.86
CA GLY A 737 -21.67 -56.59 12.85
C GLY A 737 -20.38 -55.83 13.16
N LEU A 738 -19.71 -55.32 12.12
CA LEU A 738 -18.48 -54.53 12.21
C LEU A 738 -18.71 -53.20 12.95
N LYS A 739 -19.83 -52.51 12.67
CA LYS A 739 -20.25 -51.31 13.42
C LYS A 739 -20.47 -51.64 14.88
N ASN A 740 -21.22 -52.69 15.18
CA ASN A 740 -21.57 -53.09 16.54
C ASN A 740 -20.33 -53.44 17.37
N GLU A 741 -19.36 -54.15 16.79
CA GLU A 741 -18.07 -54.47 17.42
C GLU A 741 -17.32 -53.18 17.83
N ALA A 742 -17.18 -52.23 16.89
CA ALA A 742 -16.51 -50.96 17.15
C ALA A 742 -17.27 -50.07 18.16
N ILE A 743 -18.59 -50.00 18.06
CA ILE A 743 -19.46 -49.28 19.02
C ILE A 743 -19.30 -49.87 20.43
N ASN A 744 -19.22 -51.20 20.55
CA ASN A 744 -19.00 -51.86 21.84
C ASN A 744 -17.58 -51.59 22.38
N LYS A 745 -16.57 -51.49 21.51
CA LYS A 745 -15.21 -51.06 21.90
C LYS A 745 -15.21 -49.62 22.45
N VAL A 746 -15.85 -48.68 21.74
CA VAL A 746 -15.99 -47.28 22.20
C VAL A 746 -16.69 -47.23 23.56
N LYS A 747 -17.84 -47.89 23.71
CA LYS A 747 -18.59 -47.95 24.98
C LYS A 747 -17.74 -48.52 26.12
N LYS A 748 -16.97 -49.58 25.87
CA LYS A 748 -16.06 -50.17 26.87
C LYS A 748 -15.01 -49.14 27.32
N GLN A 749 -14.32 -48.51 26.37
CA GLN A 749 -13.26 -47.53 26.65
C GLN A 749 -13.79 -46.24 27.31
N VAL A 750 -15.02 -45.80 26.97
CA VAL A 750 -15.75 -44.73 27.70
C VAL A 750 -15.94 -45.12 29.16
N ASN A 751 -16.51 -46.30 29.43
CA ASN A 751 -16.78 -46.75 30.80
C ASN A 751 -15.49 -46.95 31.61
N GLU A 752 -14.44 -47.52 31.01
CA GLU A 752 -13.13 -47.68 31.65
C GLU A 752 -12.53 -46.33 32.08
N MET A 753 -12.64 -45.29 31.25
CA MET A 753 -12.15 -43.95 31.59
C MET A 753 -13.04 -43.26 32.64
N ILE A 754 -14.37 -43.37 32.54
CA ILE A 754 -15.29 -42.79 33.52
C ILE A 754 -15.06 -43.41 34.91
N ASN A 755 -14.85 -44.72 35.00
CA ASN A 755 -14.53 -45.39 36.26
C ASN A 755 -13.21 -44.85 36.85
N VAL A 756 -12.15 -44.70 36.04
CA VAL A 756 -10.87 -44.10 36.50
C VAL A 756 -11.04 -42.68 37.05
N ILE A 757 -11.98 -41.89 36.50
CA ILE A 757 -12.29 -40.54 36.99
C ILE A 757 -13.07 -40.62 38.32
N ILE A 758 -14.08 -41.48 38.42
CA ILE A 758 -14.90 -41.66 39.63
C ILE A 758 -14.07 -42.25 40.78
N ASP A 759 -13.22 -43.24 40.54
CA ASP A 759 -12.32 -43.84 41.54
C ASP A 759 -11.26 -42.85 42.08
N SER A 760 -11.01 -41.76 41.35
CA SER A 760 -10.16 -40.65 41.81
C SER A 760 -10.92 -39.62 42.64
N LEU A 761 -12.22 -39.44 42.35
CA LEU A 761 -13.14 -38.56 43.08
C LEU A 761 -13.64 -39.16 44.40
N MET A 762 -13.69 -40.49 44.53
CA MET A 762 -14.17 -41.19 45.75
C MET A 762 -13.08 -41.45 46.81
N LYS A 763 -11.88 -40.87 46.66
CA LYS A 763 -10.79 -40.98 47.64
C LYS A 763 -10.96 -39.98 48.78
N PHE A 764 -11.80 -40.35 49.75
CA PHE A 764 -11.92 -39.72 51.07
C PHE A 764 -10.82 -40.23 52.03
#